data_AF-A0A5C5WVZ7-F1
#
_entry.id   AF-A0A5C5WVZ7-F1
#
_cell.length_a   1.000
_cell.length_b   1.000
_cell.length_c   1.000
_cell.angle_alpha   90.00
_cell.angle_beta   90.00
_cell.angle_gamma   90.00
#
_symmetry.space_group_name_H-M   'P 1'
#
loop_
_entity.id
_entity.type
_entity.pdbx_description
1 polymer ?
#
loop_
_entity_poly.entity_id
_entity_poly.type
_entity_poly.pdbx_seq_one_letter_code
_entity_poly.pdbx_strand_id
1 'polypeptide(L)'
;MAKTNNTADPLDSESKTLTPAQTRAESFRIAAGRETIEAFVVAFILALLFRAFLAEAFVIPTGSMAPTLMGAHKDIFCDRCGYNFRVGASRERADGNSVVVVGGICANCRHVNSMDLASNSDHATFNGDRILVNKFSYVLGDPERWDVIVFKFPGNPKQNYIKRLVGLPNETLTILHGDVYARETGTDDRPEILRKPPSTLLAMSHLVYDTDYQSEMLINADYPSRWQSWTENATEPPTDSWKVNQSVDGVLATVTASDEPKWLRYFHHFPDDEQWADAAAGVSLADANPYQTRAITDFYTYDSYIQAPFSYVFANAGSGGAQGSGYFSGLSFNPRYQSGEGPEQFGGATTWGGMDSGDQQLGRDGMHWVGDLIAGLDIETTSDAKELVLELVEAGVRHQCRFDLTSGSASLSIIDFEGNPQRFDTAEESDKANASPTAMTSVQAGSRHHIRFSNCDDQILLWVDEKVVTFDAPTTFQAGSFRKISDDRPRITLAHPLDASPVGIAVRGGSSTIRHLQVLRDKYYISTESSRFGGIFDYDRNQLSQLTGRGMSQRQIQDVLADPTQWDSFAGWQTRREVSFELQADQFFPMGDNSPESLDARCWAGTKAQTPMPRDVNRDAWKWGDVSYVPRDLLVGRAVVVFWPHSWNSPVPFTPNFKRMKLIR
;
A
#
# COMPACT_ATOMS: atom_id res chain seq x y z
N MET A 1 -43.89 83.72 -30.28
CA MET A 1 -42.62 83.72 -29.51
C MET A 1 -41.97 82.36 -29.77
N ALA A 2 -41.15 82.16 -30.81
CA ALA A 2 -39.84 82.75 -31.10
C ALA A 2 -38.84 82.57 -29.94
N LYS A 3 -37.98 81.55 -30.04
CA LYS A 3 -36.52 81.74 -30.19
C LYS A 3 -35.82 80.41 -30.47
N THR A 4 -35.44 80.26 -31.72
CA THR A 4 -34.32 79.49 -32.27
C THR A 4 -32.97 80.01 -31.76
N ASN A 5 -31.99 79.10 -31.62
CA ASN A 5 -30.53 79.26 -31.73
C ASN A 5 -29.99 77.82 -31.69
N ASN A 6 -29.50 77.14 -32.73
CA ASN A 6 -28.61 77.48 -33.85
C ASN A 6 -27.27 78.08 -33.42
N THR A 7 -26.37 77.21 -32.97
CA THR A 7 -24.92 77.36 -33.12
C THR A 7 -24.40 76.09 -33.76
N ALA A 8 -24.10 76.18 -35.05
CA ALA A 8 -23.25 75.23 -35.75
C ALA A 8 -21.81 75.45 -35.28
N ASP A 9 -21.16 74.39 -34.81
CA ASP A 9 -19.70 74.30 -34.73
C ASP A 9 -19.22 73.27 -35.76
N PRO A 10 -18.04 73.47 -36.36
CA PRO A 10 -17.68 72.85 -37.63
C PRO A 10 -17.29 71.38 -37.48
N LEU A 11 -17.53 70.64 -38.56
CA LEU A 11 -16.92 69.35 -38.85
C LEU A 11 -15.38 69.46 -38.74
N ASP A 12 -14.81 69.00 -37.63
CA ASP A 12 -13.41 68.55 -37.56
C ASP A 12 -13.41 67.03 -37.41
N SER A 13 -13.72 66.34 -38.51
CA SER A 13 -13.29 64.96 -38.68
C SER A 13 -11.82 64.99 -39.11
N GLU A 14 -10.91 65.25 -38.17
CA GLU A 14 -9.52 64.84 -38.35
C GLU A 14 -9.48 63.31 -38.41
N SER A 15 -9.62 62.75 -39.61
CA SER A 15 -9.09 61.42 -39.87
C SER A 15 -7.57 61.54 -39.68
N LYS A 16 -7.06 61.22 -38.48
CA LYS A 16 -5.63 61.12 -38.21
C LYS A 16 -5.02 60.21 -39.27
N THR A 17 -4.42 60.81 -40.29
CA THR A 17 -3.78 60.10 -41.37
C THR A 17 -2.49 59.58 -40.77
N LEU A 18 -2.52 58.31 -40.35
CA LEU A 18 -1.35 57.64 -39.80
C LEU A 18 -0.20 57.77 -40.81
N THR A 19 0.95 58.22 -40.35
CA THR A 19 2.15 58.22 -41.19
C THR A 19 2.47 56.79 -41.65
N PRO A 20 3.12 56.57 -42.81
CA PRO A 20 3.44 55.22 -43.29
C PRO A 20 4.16 54.34 -42.25
N ALA A 21 4.97 54.95 -41.37
CA ALA A 21 5.62 54.27 -40.26
C ALA A 21 4.64 53.85 -39.14
N GLN A 22 3.66 54.70 -38.80
CA GLN A 22 2.60 54.38 -37.84
C GLN A 22 1.64 53.32 -38.39
N THR A 23 1.24 53.41 -39.67
CA THR A 23 0.45 52.37 -40.34
C THR A 23 1.17 51.04 -40.35
N ARG A 24 2.49 51.04 -40.60
CA ARG A 24 3.32 49.83 -40.56
C ARG A 24 3.42 49.26 -39.14
N ALA A 25 3.67 50.09 -38.13
CA ALA A 25 3.74 49.66 -36.73
C ALA A 25 2.40 49.11 -36.22
N GLU A 26 1.27 49.71 -36.59
CA GLU A 26 -0.06 49.23 -36.26
C GLU A 26 -0.40 47.93 -36.99
N SER A 27 -0.02 47.80 -38.27
CA SER A 27 -0.15 46.54 -39.02
C SER A 27 0.67 45.40 -38.40
N PHE A 28 1.87 45.68 -37.88
CA PHE A 28 2.68 44.70 -37.14
C PHE A 28 2.05 44.32 -35.80
N ARG A 29 1.46 45.26 -35.04
CA ARG A 29 0.77 44.96 -33.78
C ARG A 29 -0.52 44.15 -34.00
N ILE A 30 -1.28 44.47 -35.05
CA ILE A 30 -2.48 43.71 -35.43
C ILE A 30 -2.10 42.31 -35.92
N ALA A 31 -1.05 42.17 -36.74
CA ALA A 31 -0.54 40.88 -37.18
C ALA A 31 -0.03 40.03 -36.00
N ALA A 32 0.79 40.61 -35.11
CA ALA A 32 1.28 39.92 -33.91
C ALA A 32 0.15 39.54 -32.93
N GLY A 33 -0.87 40.40 -32.79
CA GLY A 33 -2.07 40.10 -32.02
C GLY A 33 -2.89 38.96 -32.64
N ARG A 34 -3.02 38.94 -33.97
CA ARG A 34 -3.70 37.87 -34.70
C ARG A 34 -2.96 36.54 -34.58
N GLU A 35 -1.64 36.54 -34.73
CA GLU A 35 -0.79 35.34 -34.54
C GLU A 35 -0.89 34.81 -33.10
N THR A 36 -0.90 35.71 -32.11
CA THR A 36 -1.09 35.32 -30.71
C THR A 36 -2.46 34.67 -30.49
N ILE A 37 -3.53 35.28 -31.01
CA ILE A 37 -4.89 34.73 -30.92
C ILE A 37 -5.01 33.41 -31.69
N GLU A 38 -4.47 33.30 -32.91
CA GLU A 38 -4.43 32.08 -33.70
C GLU A 38 -3.70 30.96 -32.94
N ALA A 39 -2.55 31.24 -32.33
CA ALA A 39 -1.81 30.28 -31.52
C ALA A 39 -2.63 29.82 -30.30
N PHE A 40 -3.32 30.72 -29.60
CA PHE A 40 -4.20 30.35 -28.49
C PHE A 40 -5.41 29.52 -28.95
N VAL A 41 -6.03 29.86 -30.07
CA VAL A 41 -7.16 29.11 -30.63
C VAL A 41 -6.72 27.72 -31.07
N VAL A 42 -5.59 27.60 -31.77
CA VAL A 42 -5.03 26.31 -32.17
C VAL A 42 -4.66 25.48 -30.94
N ALA A 43 -3.98 26.07 -29.94
CA ALA A 43 -3.67 25.38 -28.69
C ALA A 43 -4.93 24.93 -27.95
N PHE A 44 -5.98 25.74 -27.92
CA PHE A 44 -7.27 25.39 -27.30
C PHE A 44 -7.97 24.26 -28.05
N ILE A 45 -8.05 24.31 -29.39
CA ILE A 45 -8.63 23.24 -30.20
C ILE A 45 -7.82 21.95 -30.03
N LEU A 46 -6.49 22.02 -30.09
CA LEU A 46 -5.63 20.85 -29.85
C LEU A 46 -5.81 20.30 -28.43
N ALA A 47 -5.96 21.14 -27.42
CA ALA A 47 -6.26 20.71 -26.06
C ALA A 47 -7.64 20.03 -25.95
N LEU A 48 -8.66 20.53 -26.67
CA LEU A 48 -9.97 19.89 -26.74
C LEU A 48 -9.92 18.54 -27.47
N LEU A 49 -9.19 18.45 -28.59
CA LEU A 49 -9.01 17.19 -29.32
C LEU A 49 -8.21 16.19 -28.48
N PHE A 50 -7.14 16.64 -27.82
CA PHE A 50 -6.38 15.83 -26.88
C PHE A 50 -7.26 15.31 -25.74
N ARG A 51 -8.12 16.15 -25.18
CA ARG A 51 -9.04 15.76 -24.11
C ARG A 51 -10.17 14.84 -24.59
N ALA A 52 -10.70 15.07 -25.79
CA ALA A 52 -11.80 14.28 -26.33
C ALA A 52 -11.35 12.87 -26.73
N PHE A 53 -10.15 12.76 -27.30
CA PHE A 53 -9.69 11.53 -27.92
C PHE A 53 -8.53 10.85 -27.17
N LEU A 54 -7.53 11.59 -26.70
CA LEU A 54 -6.27 11.01 -26.19
C LEU A 54 -6.27 10.74 -24.68
N ALA A 55 -6.71 11.72 -23.88
CA ALA A 55 -6.61 11.65 -22.42
C ALA A 55 -7.89 12.13 -21.73
N GLU A 56 -8.46 11.29 -20.88
CA GLU A 56 -9.56 11.67 -20.00
C GLU A 56 -9.08 11.75 -18.54
N ALA A 57 -9.53 12.80 -17.85
CA ALA A 57 -9.22 13.02 -16.44
C ALA A 57 -10.32 12.40 -15.57
N PHE A 58 -9.91 11.55 -14.62
CA PHE A 58 -10.81 10.93 -13.64
C PHE A 58 -10.44 11.33 -12.22
N VAL A 59 -11.44 11.47 -11.36
CA VAL A 59 -11.27 11.56 -9.89
C VAL A 59 -11.54 10.19 -9.31
N ILE A 60 -10.68 9.73 -8.40
CA ILE A 60 -10.83 8.41 -7.78
C ILE A 60 -11.73 8.51 -6.55
N PRO A 61 -12.94 7.93 -6.58
CA PRO A 61 -13.89 8.12 -5.50
C PRO A 61 -13.61 7.22 -4.29
N THR A 62 -13.13 5.99 -4.51
CA THR A 62 -12.95 4.96 -3.48
C THR A 62 -11.49 4.60 -3.26
N GLY A 63 -11.16 4.18 -2.04
CA GLY A 63 -9.78 3.84 -1.64
C GLY A 63 -9.26 2.48 -2.07
N SER A 64 -9.99 1.78 -2.95
CA SER A 64 -9.67 0.41 -3.37
C SER A 64 -8.30 0.24 -4.05
N MET A 65 -7.67 1.33 -4.50
CA MET A 65 -6.37 1.32 -5.17
C MET A 65 -5.24 1.91 -4.31
N ALA A 66 -5.48 2.21 -3.03
CA ALA A 66 -4.42 2.63 -2.12
C ALA A 66 -3.44 1.46 -1.88
N PRO A 67 -2.12 1.70 -1.74
CA PRO A 67 -1.45 3.00 -1.70
C PRO A 67 -1.08 3.56 -3.08
N THR A 68 -1.26 2.79 -4.16
CA THR A 68 -0.90 3.22 -5.52
C THR A 68 -1.64 4.49 -5.91
N LEU A 69 -2.95 4.53 -5.65
CA LEU A 69 -3.86 5.63 -5.95
C LEU A 69 -4.84 5.85 -4.79
N MET A 70 -4.90 7.08 -4.27
CA MET A 70 -5.77 7.35 -3.13
C MET A 70 -7.19 7.71 -3.58
N GLY A 71 -8.18 7.11 -2.93
CA GLY A 71 -9.59 7.51 -3.03
C GLY A 71 -9.95 8.59 -2.03
N ALA A 72 -11.20 8.63 -1.56
CA ALA A 72 -11.57 9.46 -0.42
C ALA A 72 -10.74 9.07 0.82
N HIS A 73 -9.98 10.00 1.37
CA HIS A 73 -9.09 9.76 2.51
C HIS A 73 -8.90 11.01 3.37
N LYS A 74 -8.28 10.81 4.53
CA LYS A 74 -7.70 11.85 5.39
C LYS A 74 -6.21 11.59 5.53
N ASP A 75 -5.43 12.65 5.73
CA ASP A 75 -3.96 12.58 5.90
C ASP A 75 -3.64 12.84 7.38
N ILE A 76 -2.83 11.97 7.99
CA ILE A 76 -2.54 12.00 9.42
C ILE A 76 -1.03 11.97 9.61
N PHE A 77 -0.51 12.92 10.39
CA PHE A 77 0.82 12.83 10.96
C PHE A 77 0.71 12.20 12.34
N CYS A 78 1.44 11.12 12.56
CA CYS A 78 1.41 10.47 13.85
C CYS A 78 1.97 11.42 14.92
N ASP A 79 1.20 11.68 15.97
CA ASP A 79 1.57 12.57 17.07
C ASP A 79 2.67 12.00 17.99
N ARG A 80 3.00 10.71 17.86
CA ARG A 80 4.09 10.05 18.58
C ARG A 80 5.37 9.94 17.77
N CYS A 81 5.29 9.40 16.56
CA CYS A 81 6.48 9.08 15.76
C CYS A 81 6.66 9.94 14.50
N GLY A 82 5.75 10.88 14.24
CA GLY A 82 5.81 11.75 13.07
C GLY A 82 5.51 11.09 11.72
N TYR A 83 5.34 9.76 11.67
CA TYR A 83 5.04 9.05 10.42
C TYR A 83 3.75 9.58 9.79
N ASN A 84 3.82 9.93 8.51
CA ASN A 84 2.67 10.40 7.75
C ASN A 84 1.97 9.21 7.08
N PHE A 85 0.69 9.00 7.40
CA PHE A 85 -0.13 7.93 6.84
C PHE A 85 -1.51 8.43 6.41
N ARG A 86 -2.20 7.60 5.63
CA ARG A 86 -3.57 7.88 5.17
C ARG A 86 -4.53 6.84 5.72
N VAL A 87 -5.74 7.30 5.99
CA VAL A 87 -6.88 6.44 6.30
C VAL A 87 -8.04 6.72 5.35
N GLY A 88 -8.79 5.67 5.02
CA GLY A 88 -9.95 5.73 4.14
C GLY A 88 -11.10 6.52 4.75
N ALA A 89 -11.71 7.37 3.93
CA ALA A 89 -12.89 8.17 4.30
C ALA A 89 -14.01 8.02 3.26
N SER A 90 -14.00 6.90 2.52
CA SER A 90 -15.01 6.63 1.48
C SER A 90 -16.40 6.42 2.08
N ARG A 91 -16.49 5.85 3.29
CA ARG A 91 -17.77 5.63 4.01
C ARG A 91 -18.45 6.91 4.46
N GLU A 92 -17.69 7.98 4.71
CA GLU A 92 -18.30 9.29 5.00
C GLU A 92 -19.15 9.80 3.83
N ARG A 93 -18.87 9.32 2.61
CA ARG A 93 -19.58 9.69 1.38
C ARG A 93 -20.75 8.80 1.02
N ALA A 94 -20.95 7.68 1.74
CA ALA A 94 -22.05 6.78 1.46
C ALA A 94 -23.39 7.43 1.83
N ASP A 95 -24.46 7.08 1.11
CA ASP A 95 -25.78 7.71 1.24
C ASP A 95 -26.26 7.73 2.71
N GLY A 96 -26.43 8.94 3.25
CA GLY A 96 -27.00 9.17 4.58
C GLY A 96 -26.06 9.79 5.63
N ASN A 97 -24.78 10.03 5.32
CA ASN A 97 -23.79 10.63 6.24
C ASN A 97 -23.86 10.03 7.65
N SER A 98 -23.92 8.70 7.77
CA SER A 98 -24.18 8.05 9.07
C SER A 98 -22.96 8.05 9.99
N VAL A 99 -21.76 8.18 9.44
CA VAL A 99 -20.48 8.07 10.17
C VAL A 99 -19.49 9.17 9.77
N VAL A 100 -18.58 9.47 10.69
CA VAL A 100 -17.45 10.39 10.51
C VAL A 100 -16.18 9.67 10.96
N VAL A 101 -15.12 9.74 10.15
CA VAL A 101 -13.80 9.25 10.52
C VAL A 101 -13.16 10.27 11.47
N VAL A 102 -12.82 9.80 12.65
CA VAL A 102 -12.35 10.61 13.80
C VAL A 102 -10.94 10.22 14.25
N GLY A 103 -10.33 9.22 13.63
CA GLY A 103 -8.98 8.78 13.96
C GLY A 103 -8.46 7.68 13.05
N GLY A 104 -7.22 7.27 13.31
CA GLY A 104 -6.52 6.23 12.56
C GLY A 104 -5.34 5.64 13.32
N ILE A 105 -4.92 4.43 12.97
CA ILE A 105 -3.80 3.75 13.62
C ILE A 105 -2.55 3.83 12.74
N CYS A 106 -1.45 4.33 13.31
CA CYS A 106 -0.18 4.52 12.60
C CYS A 106 0.44 3.17 12.20
N ALA A 107 0.94 3.05 10.96
CA ALA A 107 1.60 1.82 10.49
C ALA A 107 2.84 1.48 11.31
N ASN A 108 3.60 2.50 11.67
CA ASN A 108 4.91 2.34 12.27
C ASN A 108 4.82 2.00 13.76
N CYS A 109 4.35 2.94 14.59
CA CYS A 109 4.31 2.76 16.04
C CYS A 109 3.01 2.13 16.57
N ARG A 110 1.99 1.93 15.74
CA ARG A 110 0.65 1.45 16.13
C ARG A 110 -0.10 2.32 17.15
N HIS A 111 0.34 3.56 17.35
CA HIS A 111 -0.39 4.53 18.15
C HIS A 111 -1.72 4.91 17.47
N VAL A 112 -2.74 5.11 18.28
CA VAL A 112 -4.05 5.63 17.88
C VAL A 112 -3.95 7.14 17.76
N ASN A 113 -4.24 7.68 16.57
CA ASN A 113 -4.17 9.11 16.31
C ASN A 113 -5.57 9.67 16.17
N SER A 114 -5.92 10.58 17.07
CA SER A 114 -7.20 11.28 17.08
C SER A 114 -7.17 12.46 16.12
N MET A 115 -8.30 12.72 15.46
CA MET A 115 -8.41 13.82 14.52
C MET A 115 -8.97 15.08 15.18
N ASP A 116 -8.22 16.17 15.02
CA ASP A 116 -8.74 17.52 15.16
C ASP A 116 -9.46 17.96 13.87
N LEU A 117 -10.77 17.69 13.78
CA LEU A 117 -11.61 18.07 12.64
C LEU A 117 -11.95 19.57 12.59
N ALA A 118 -11.80 20.29 13.70
CA ALA A 118 -12.16 21.70 13.83
C ALA A 118 -11.03 22.64 13.40
N SER A 119 -9.79 22.32 13.76
CA SER A 119 -8.65 23.23 13.57
C SER A 119 -7.59 22.71 12.60
N ASN A 120 -7.48 21.38 12.41
CA ASN A 120 -6.52 20.81 11.48
C ASN A 120 -7.17 20.49 10.13
N SER A 121 -6.84 21.30 9.13
CA SER A 121 -7.37 21.15 7.78
C SER A 121 -6.90 19.88 7.06
N ASP A 122 -5.78 19.27 7.45
CA ASP A 122 -5.31 18.01 6.86
C ASP A 122 -6.15 16.80 7.32
N HIS A 123 -6.90 16.96 8.42
CA HIS A 123 -7.90 15.99 8.86
C HIS A 123 -9.26 16.14 8.14
N ALA A 124 -9.37 17.07 7.19
CA ALA A 124 -10.52 17.14 6.30
C ALA A 124 -10.54 15.99 5.29
N THR A 125 -11.71 15.70 4.74
CA THR A 125 -11.88 14.57 3.82
C THR A 125 -11.56 14.97 2.38
N PHE A 126 -10.45 14.46 1.86
CA PHE A 126 -9.98 14.73 0.50
C PHE A 126 -10.73 13.92 -0.55
N ASN A 127 -10.95 14.51 -1.72
CA ASN A 127 -11.71 13.89 -2.83
C ASN A 127 -11.04 12.67 -3.48
N GLY A 128 -9.76 12.45 -3.21
CA GLY A 128 -8.93 11.44 -3.86
C GLY A 128 -8.06 12.02 -4.96
N ASP A 129 -7.20 11.17 -5.52
CA ASP A 129 -6.27 11.55 -6.57
C ASP A 129 -6.98 11.78 -7.90
N ARG A 130 -6.43 12.66 -8.74
CA ARG A 130 -6.86 12.83 -10.13
C ARG A 130 -5.84 12.21 -11.07
N ILE A 131 -6.34 11.38 -11.98
CA ILE A 131 -5.52 10.63 -12.93
C ILE A 131 -5.83 11.00 -14.38
N LEU A 132 -4.84 10.85 -15.26
CA LEU A 132 -5.06 10.83 -16.70
C LEU A 132 -5.08 9.39 -17.22
N VAL A 133 -6.05 9.11 -18.09
CA VAL A 133 -6.27 7.80 -18.70
C VAL A 133 -6.04 7.88 -20.20
N ASN A 134 -5.15 7.04 -20.72
CA ASN A 134 -4.92 6.86 -22.14
C ASN A 134 -5.93 5.86 -22.71
N LYS A 135 -6.87 6.38 -23.50
CA LYS A 135 -7.93 5.59 -24.14
C LYS A 135 -7.45 4.80 -25.36
N PHE A 136 -6.40 5.26 -26.03
CA PHE A 136 -5.92 4.60 -27.25
C PHE A 136 -5.12 3.34 -26.99
N SER A 137 -4.54 3.19 -25.79
CA SER A 137 -3.72 2.04 -25.41
C SER A 137 -4.42 0.71 -25.75
N TYR A 138 -5.71 0.61 -25.42
CA TYR A 138 -6.49 -0.63 -25.60
C TYR A 138 -7.30 -0.68 -26.90
N VAL A 139 -7.18 0.37 -27.73
CA VAL A 139 -7.68 0.35 -29.11
C VAL A 139 -6.61 -0.23 -30.04
N LEU A 140 -5.33 -0.01 -29.72
CA LEU A 140 -4.19 -0.40 -30.57
C LEU A 140 -3.46 -1.66 -30.09
N GLY A 141 -3.70 -2.09 -28.85
CA GLY A 141 -3.07 -3.28 -28.27
C GLY A 141 -3.91 -3.88 -27.14
N ASP A 142 -3.49 -5.03 -26.65
CA ASP A 142 -4.14 -5.68 -25.51
C ASP A 142 -3.64 -5.11 -24.18
N PRO A 143 -4.49 -5.09 -23.14
CA PRO A 143 -4.05 -4.79 -21.78
C PRO A 143 -2.99 -5.78 -21.31
N GLU A 144 -1.97 -5.28 -20.61
CA GLU A 144 -0.93 -6.12 -20.02
C GLU A 144 -1.26 -6.41 -18.55
N ARG A 145 -0.82 -7.57 -18.07
CA ARG A 145 -0.92 -7.88 -16.64
C ARG A 145 -0.23 -6.79 -15.82
N TRP A 146 -0.82 -6.46 -14.69
CA TRP A 146 -0.43 -5.38 -13.78
C TRP A 146 -0.73 -3.96 -14.24
N ASP A 147 -1.29 -3.76 -15.44
CA ASP A 147 -1.78 -2.45 -15.85
C ASP A 147 -2.85 -1.93 -14.88
N VAL A 148 -2.79 -0.64 -14.56
CA VAL A 148 -3.91 0.02 -13.89
C VAL A 148 -4.93 0.42 -14.94
N ILE A 149 -6.04 -0.31 -14.99
CA ILE A 149 -7.10 -0.17 -15.97
C ILE A 149 -8.25 0.66 -15.42
N VAL A 150 -8.87 1.45 -16.30
CA VAL A 150 -10.18 2.06 -16.07
C VAL A 150 -11.20 1.29 -16.89
N PHE A 151 -12.31 0.93 -16.27
CA PHE A 151 -13.38 0.18 -16.91
C PHE A 151 -14.75 0.59 -16.36
N LYS A 152 -15.80 0.31 -17.12
CA LYS A 152 -17.19 0.51 -16.69
C LYS A 152 -17.64 -0.68 -15.86
N PHE A 153 -18.25 -0.43 -14.71
CA PHE A 153 -18.79 -1.49 -13.86
C PHE A 153 -19.82 -2.34 -14.64
N PRO A 154 -19.66 -3.67 -14.74
CA PRO A 154 -20.60 -4.50 -15.49
C PRO A 154 -22.05 -4.39 -15.02
N GLY A 155 -22.28 -4.28 -13.71
CA GLY A 155 -23.63 -4.15 -13.13
C GLY A 155 -24.28 -2.77 -13.33
N ASN A 156 -23.48 -1.72 -13.54
CA ASN A 156 -23.95 -0.36 -13.84
C ASN A 156 -22.89 0.41 -14.66
N PRO A 157 -22.94 0.35 -16.01
CA PRO A 157 -21.93 0.93 -16.88
C PRO A 157 -21.83 2.47 -16.86
N LYS A 158 -22.67 3.17 -16.07
CA LYS A 158 -22.52 4.61 -15.78
C LYS A 158 -21.41 4.90 -14.79
N GLN A 159 -20.99 3.89 -14.01
CA GLN A 159 -19.95 4.00 -13.01
C GLN A 159 -18.63 3.46 -13.57
N ASN A 160 -17.57 4.26 -13.45
CA ASN A 160 -16.23 3.83 -13.79
C ASN A 160 -15.51 3.34 -12.53
N TYR A 161 -14.77 2.25 -12.68
CA TYR A 161 -13.84 1.74 -11.69
C TYR A 161 -12.42 1.81 -12.22
N ILE A 162 -11.48 1.89 -11.28
CA ILE A 162 -10.05 1.87 -11.53
C ILE A 162 -9.50 0.73 -10.69
N LYS A 163 -8.78 -0.19 -11.34
CA LYS A 163 -8.23 -1.40 -10.72
C LYS A 163 -6.93 -1.81 -11.38
N ARG A 164 -6.16 -2.65 -10.70
CA ARG A 164 -5.03 -3.34 -11.31
C ARG A 164 -5.51 -4.58 -12.04
N LEU A 165 -5.09 -4.75 -13.28
CA LEU A 165 -5.39 -5.94 -14.05
C LEU A 165 -4.51 -7.09 -13.56
N VAL A 166 -5.13 -8.21 -13.16
CA VAL A 166 -4.40 -9.38 -12.64
C VAL A 166 -4.63 -10.61 -13.50
N GLY A 167 -5.84 -10.92 -13.95
CA GLY A 167 -6.10 -12.05 -14.86
C GLY A 167 -6.36 -11.62 -16.30
N LEU A 168 -5.84 -12.38 -17.25
CA LEU A 168 -5.96 -12.15 -18.70
C LEU A 168 -6.94 -13.15 -19.36
N PRO A 169 -7.37 -12.91 -20.61
CA PRO A 169 -8.27 -13.83 -21.30
C PRO A 169 -7.70 -15.23 -21.47
N ASN A 170 -8.57 -16.24 -21.41
CA ASN A 170 -8.23 -17.67 -21.50
C ASN A 170 -7.35 -18.20 -20.36
N GLU A 171 -7.42 -17.57 -19.19
CA GLU A 171 -6.71 -18.02 -17.99
C GLU A 171 -7.66 -18.47 -16.89
N THR A 172 -7.26 -19.50 -16.16
CA THR A 172 -7.80 -19.78 -14.83
C THR A 172 -6.91 -19.12 -13.81
N LEU A 173 -7.42 -18.05 -13.18
CA LEU A 173 -6.74 -17.34 -12.11
C LEU A 173 -7.06 -18.01 -10.77
N THR A 174 -6.05 -18.32 -9.97
CA THR A 174 -6.21 -18.91 -8.63
C THR A 174 -5.61 -17.98 -7.58
N ILE A 175 -6.38 -17.65 -6.55
CA ILE A 175 -5.88 -16.96 -5.36
C ILE A 175 -5.70 -18.02 -4.28
N LEU A 176 -4.51 -18.04 -3.69
CA LEU A 176 -4.15 -19.02 -2.68
C LEU A 176 -3.16 -18.37 -1.70
N HIS A 177 -3.53 -18.36 -0.42
CA HIS A 177 -2.65 -18.03 0.70
C HIS A 177 -1.99 -16.65 0.67
N GLY A 178 -2.54 -15.70 -0.10
CA GLY A 178 -1.98 -14.36 -0.26
C GLY A 178 -1.45 -14.11 -1.67
N ASP A 179 -1.17 -15.16 -2.42
CA ASP A 179 -0.60 -15.10 -3.76
C ASP A 179 -1.64 -15.31 -4.85
N VAL A 180 -1.24 -14.99 -6.08
CA VAL A 180 -2.07 -15.19 -7.26
C VAL A 180 -1.31 -16.02 -8.28
N TYR A 181 -1.99 -17.01 -8.83
CA TYR A 181 -1.48 -17.93 -9.84
C TYR A 181 -2.36 -17.90 -11.08
N ALA A 182 -1.81 -18.28 -12.24
CA ALA A 182 -2.57 -18.48 -13.47
C ALA A 182 -2.14 -19.75 -14.20
N ARG A 183 -3.08 -20.33 -14.95
CA ARG A 183 -2.82 -21.35 -15.98
C ARG A 183 -3.73 -21.12 -17.17
N GLU A 184 -3.41 -21.72 -18.32
CA GLU A 184 -4.31 -21.71 -19.47
C GLU A 184 -5.61 -22.48 -19.14
N THR A 185 -6.75 -21.87 -19.46
CA THR A 185 -8.06 -22.47 -19.21
C THR A 185 -8.25 -23.75 -20.02
N GLY A 186 -8.75 -24.81 -19.35
CA GLY A 186 -9.00 -26.10 -19.98
C GLY A 186 -7.77 -27.01 -20.09
N THR A 187 -6.63 -26.58 -19.56
CA THR A 187 -5.43 -27.41 -19.39
C THR A 187 -5.39 -28.01 -17.98
N ASP A 188 -4.70 -29.14 -17.86
CA ASP A 188 -4.34 -29.75 -16.57
C ASP A 188 -2.97 -29.23 -16.07
N ASP A 189 -2.46 -28.16 -16.67
CA ASP A 189 -1.16 -27.60 -16.34
C ASP A 189 -1.17 -27.05 -14.91
N ARG A 190 0.00 -27.14 -14.27
CA ARG A 190 0.16 -26.58 -12.93
C ARG A 190 0.05 -25.04 -13.02
N PRO A 191 -0.72 -24.40 -12.12
CA PRO A 191 -0.80 -22.94 -12.10
C PRO A 191 0.56 -22.34 -11.70
N GLU A 192 0.97 -21.33 -12.46
CA GLU A 192 2.20 -20.57 -12.25
C GLU A 192 1.92 -19.31 -11.44
N ILE A 193 2.81 -18.98 -10.51
CA ILE A 193 2.69 -17.77 -9.69
C ILE A 193 2.87 -16.52 -10.55
N LEU A 194 2.02 -15.53 -10.33
CA LEU A 194 2.03 -14.26 -11.03
C LEU A 194 2.94 -13.27 -10.29
N ARG A 195 4.13 -13.06 -10.84
CA ARG A 195 5.14 -12.18 -10.25
C ARG A 195 4.95 -10.73 -10.64
N LYS A 196 5.03 -9.83 -9.66
CA LYS A 196 5.00 -8.38 -9.90
C LYS A 196 6.36 -7.90 -10.43
N PRO A 197 6.38 -7.05 -11.49
CA PRO A 197 7.61 -6.39 -11.89
C PRO A 197 8.25 -5.62 -10.70
N PRO A 198 9.59 -5.51 -10.60
CA PRO A 198 10.26 -4.89 -9.46
C PRO A 198 9.72 -3.51 -9.08
N SER A 199 9.41 -2.69 -10.07
CA SER A 199 8.87 -1.35 -9.84
C SER A 199 7.42 -1.32 -9.38
N THR A 200 6.64 -2.33 -9.77
CA THR A 200 5.23 -2.51 -9.39
C THR A 200 5.15 -3.09 -7.98
N LEU A 201 6.00 -4.07 -7.64
CA LEU A 201 6.15 -4.61 -6.29
C LEU A 201 6.42 -3.48 -5.26
N LEU A 202 7.45 -2.65 -5.50
CA LEU A 202 7.74 -1.53 -4.60
C LEU A 202 6.60 -0.51 -4.52
N ALA A 203 5.89 -0.24 -5.62
CA ALA A 203 4.78 0.71 -5.65
C ALA A 203 3.55 0.21 -4.87
N MET A 204 3.38 -1.12 -4.77
CA MET A 204 2.27 -1.79 -4.07
C MET A 204 2.63 -2.20 -2.64
N SER A 205 3.91 -2.21 -2.28
CA SER A 205 4.36 -2.63 -0.95
C SER A 205 3.78 -1.77 0.18
N HIS A 206 3.53 -2.41 1.32
CA HIS A 206 2.99 -1.76 2.51
C HIS A 206 4.05 -1.68 3.62
N LEU A 207 4.10 -0.56 4.33
CA LEU A 207 5.02 -0.39 5.44
C LEU A 207 4.66 -1.31 6.62
N VAL A 208 5.65 -2.05 7.12
CA VAL A 208 5.59 -2.78 8.39
C VAL A 208 6.27 -1.98 9.49
N TYR A 209 7.50 -1.51 9.25
CA TYR A 209 8.27 -0.69 10.19
C TYR A 209 9.39 0.09 9.49
N ASP A 210 9.66 1.29 9.97
CA ASP A 210 10.69 2.20 9.49
C ASP A 210 11.40 2.84 10.69
N THR A 211 12.73 2.68 10.73
CA THR A 211 13.52 3.23 11.82
C THR A 211 13.61 4.75 11.81
N ASP A 212 13.30 5.42 10.72
CA ASP A 212 13.39 6.89 10.64
C ASP A 212 12.26 7.61 11.40
N TYR A 213 11.25 6.85 11.85
CA TYR A 213 10.08 7.38 12.56
C TYR A 213 10.00 6.79 13.97
N GLN A 214 10.83 7.26 14.90
CA GLN A 214 10.80 6.80 16.28
C GLN A 214 9.90 7.66 17.17
N SER A 215 9.29 7.03 18.17
CA SER A 215 8.50 7.75 19.18
C SER A 215 9.43 8.26 20.28
N GLU A 216 9.53 9.58 20.44
CA GLU A 216 10.29 10.20 21.54
C GLU A 216 9.80 9.70 22.90
N MET A 217 8.48 9.54 23.06
CA MET A 217 7.86 9.02 24.27
C MET A 217 8.32 7.59 24.59
N LEU A 218 8.41 6.71 23.59
CA LEU A 218 8.87 5.34 23.82
C LEU A 218 10.37 5.27 24.09
N ILE A 219 11.16 6.13 23.45
CA ILE A 219 12.60 6.24 23.71
C ILE A 219 12.83 6.68 25.16
N ASN A 220 12.13 7.72 25.62
CA ASN A 220 12.24 8.23 26.99
C ASN A 220 11.76 7.22 28.04
N ALA A 221 10.88 6.31 27.66
CA ALA A 221 10.42 5.20 28.49
C ALA A 221 11.30 3.94 28.33
N ASP A 222 12.46 4.00 27.67
CA ASP A 222 13.35 2.84 27.48
C ASP A 222 12.71 1.63 26.76
N TYR A 223 11.70 1.84 25.93
CA TYR A 223 11.09 0.75 25.16
C TYR A 223 12.11 0.16 24.17
N PRO A 224 12.26 -1.18 24.12
CA PRO A 224 13.29 -1.81 23.30
C PRO A 224 13.08 -1.56 21.80
N SER A 225 14.18 -1.47 21.07
CA SER A 225 14.13 -1.41 19.60
C SER A 225 13.58 -2.71 19.03
N ARG A 226 12.90 -2.63 17.89
CA ARG A 226 12.52 -3.83 17.12
C ARG A 226 13.70 -4.51 16.45
N TRP A 227 14.84 -3.84 16.36
CA TRP A 227 16.08 -4.43 15.87
C TRP A 227 16.96 -4.80 17.05
N GLN A 228 17.27 -6.08 17.18
CA GLN A 228 18.02 -6.62 18.30
C GLN A 228 19.19 -7.46 17.82
N SER A 229 20.29 -7.41 18.56
CA SER A 229 21.38 -8.35 18.35
C SER A 229 20.89 -9.77 18.67
N TRP A 230 21.42 -10.77 17.99
CA TRP A 230 21.00 -12.16 18.18
C TRP A 230 22.16 -13.14 17.96
N THR A 231 22.08 -14.30 18.62
CA THR A 231 22.93 -15.47 18.39
C THR A 231 22.10 -16.74 18.57
N GLU A 232 22.59 -17.87 18.08
CA GLU A 232 21.90 -19.16 18.15
C GLU A 232 21.47 -19.49 19.59
N ASN A 233 20.21 -19.93 19.76
CA ASN A 233 19.60 -20.26 21.05
C ASN A 233 19.51 -19.09 22.06
N ALA A 234 19.75 -17.84 21.65
CA ALA A 234 19.66 -16.69 22.54
C ALA A 234 18.22 -16.44 23.00
N THR A 235 18.05 -16.26 24.31
CA THR A 235 16.79 -15.79 24.92
C THR A 235 16.84 -14.30 25.27
N GLU A 236 18.01 -13.69 25.22
CA GLU A 236 18.26 -12.27 25.45
C GLU A 236 19.33 -11.74 24.48
N PRO A 237 19.34 -10.44 24.13
CA PRO A 237 20.36 -9.86 23.25
C PRO A 237 21.79 -10.05 23.75
N PRO A 238 22.71 -10.62 22.95
CA PRO A 238 24.12 -10.76 23.33
C PRO A 238 24.79 -9.39 23.52
N THR A 239 25.57 -9.26 24.60
CA THR A 239 26.27 -8.02 24.97
C THR A 239 27.53 -7.77 24.13
N ASP A 240 28.08 -8.81 23.50
CA ASP A 240 29.27 -8.79 22.64
C ASP A 240 28.89 -8.77 21.14
N SER A 241 27.86 -8.00 20.78
CA SER A 241 27.32 -7.95 19.41
C SER A 241 26.92 -6.52 19.01
N TRP A 242 26.01 -6.39 18.04
CA TRP A 242 25.44 -5.12 17.61
C TRP A 242 24.94 -4.29 18.80
N LYS A 243 25.36 -3.03 18.84
CA LYS A 243 24.83 -2.00 19.72
C LYS A 243 23.80 -1.19 18.95
N VAL A 244 22.57 -1.19 19.42
CA VAL A 244 21.44 -0.51 18.78
C VAL A 244 21.09 0.73 19.60
N ASN A 245 21.30 1.90 19.03
CA ASN A 245 20.98 3.18 19.67
C ASN A 245 19.76 3.79 19.00
N GLN A 246 18.74 4.10 19.78
CA GLN A 246 17.51 4.74 19.31
C GLN A 246 17.55 6.25 19.60
N SER A 247 17.07 7.04 18.66
CA SER A 247 16.89 8.48 18.80
C SER A 247 15.70 8.94 17.97
N VAL A 248 15.25 10.17 18.16
CA VAL A 248 14.18 10.77 17.35
C VAL A 248 14.57 10.91 15.87
N ASP A 249 15.87 10.96 15.57
CA ASP A 249 16.42 11.00 14.20
C ASP A 249 16.52 9.60 13.56
N GLY A 250 16.23 8.56 14.33
CA GLY A 250 16.19 7.17 13.88
C GLY A 250 17.07 6.23 14.69
N VAL A 251 17.28 5.03 14.14
CA VAL A 251 18.09 3.98 14.75
C VAL A 251 19.48 3.92 14.13
N LEU A 252 20.50 3.86 14.99
CA LEU A 252 21.90 3.62 14.64
C LEU A 252 22.37 2.30 15.22
N ALA A 253 22.54 1.28 14.38
CA ALA A 253 23.11 0.00 14.78
C ALA A 253 24.59 -0.06 14.40
N THR A 254 25.45 -0.37 15.36
CA THR A 254 26.91 -0.48 15.14
C THR A 254 27.44 -1.80 15.66
N VAL A 255 28.35 -2.43 14.93
CA VAL A 255 29.06 -3.63 15.36
C VAL A 255 30.56 -3.45 15.22
N THR A 256 31.31 -3.98 16.17
CA THR A 256 32.77 -4.05 16.11
C THR A 256 33.22 -5.27 15.34
N ALA A 257 34.42 -5.22 14.77
CA ALA A 257 35.07 -6.33 14.09
C ALA A 257 34.97 -7.66 14.87
N SER A 258 34.64 -8.74 14.16
CA SER A 258 34.54 -10.09 14.70
C SER A 258 34.77 -11.11 13.58
N ASP A 259 35.52 -12.18 13.86
CA ASP A 259 35.72 -13.26 12.87
C ASP A 259 34.49 -14.17 12.72
N GLU A 260 33.52 -14.08 13.64
CA GLU A 260 32.23 -14.76 13.54
C GLU A 260 31.15 -13.80 13.01
N PRO A 261 30.16 -14.30 12.24
CA PRO A 261 29.03 -13.48 11.84
C PRO A 261 28.25 -12.96 13.05
N LYS A 262 28.10 -11.65 13.17
CA LYS A 262 27.26 -11.02 14.20
C LYS A 262 25.92 -10.65 13.60
N TRP A 263 24.84 -11.21 14.15
CA TRP A 263 23.48 -11.02 13.64
C TRP A 263 22.75 -9.88 14.33
N LEU A 264 22.08 -9.07 13.50
CA LEU A 264 21.05 -8.11 13.86
C LEU A 264 19.74 -8.62 13.27
N ARG A 265 18.67 -8.66 14.08
CA ARG A 265 17.42 -9.31 13.74
C ARG A 265 16.23 -8.44 14.08
N TYR A 266 15.22 -8.46 13.21
CA TYR A 266 13.97 -7.72 13.38
C TYR A 266 12.94 -8.54 14.15
N PHE A 267 12.41 -8.02 15.24
CA PHE A 267 11.32 -8.60 16.03
C PHE A 267 10.09 -7.70 15.90
N HIS A 268 9.00 -8.24 15.37
CA HIS A 268 7.80 -7.45 15.08
C HIS A 268 6.98 -7.31 16.36
N HIS A 269 7.27 -6.32 17.20
CA HIS A 269 6.47 -5.99 18.40
C HIS A 269 6.12 -4.50 18.43
N PHE A 270 5.09 -4.13 19.18
CA PHE A 270 4.69 -2.74 19.38
C PHE A 270 3.95 -2.58 20.70
N PRO A 271 3.99 -1.37 21.31
CA PRO A 271 3.38 -1.18 22.61
C PRO A 271 1.88 -1.42 22.57
N ASP A 272 1.36 -2.10 23.58
CA ASP A 272 -0.07 -2.18 23.84
C ASP A 272 -0.59 -0.89 24.54
N ASP A 273 -1.88 -0.87 24.89
CA ASP A 273 -2.51 0.28 25.54
C ASP A 273 -1.92 0.60 26.91
N GLU A 274 -1.58 -0.42 27.68
CA GLU A 274 -1.03 -0.27 29.03
C GLU A 274 0.37 0.31 28.93
N GLN A 275 1.20 -0.23 28.03
CA GLN A 275 2.54 0.29 27.76
C GLN A 275 2.53 1.72 27.21
N TRP A 276 1.56 2.08 26.36
CA TRP A 276 1.39 3.47 25.92
C TRP A 276 1.01 4.39 27.09
N ALA A 277 0.12 3.96 27.97
CA ALA A 277 -0.28 4.72 29.15
C ALA A 277 0.87 4.88 30.15
N ASP A 278 1.64 3.82 30.39
CA ASP A 278 2.82 3.81 31.24
C ASP A 278 3.91 4.74 30.71
N ALA A 279 4.22 4.67 29.41
CA ALA A 279 5.16 5.60 28.78
C ALA A 279 4.70 7.06 28.88
N ALA A 280 3.40 7.32 28.71
CA ALA A 280 2.82 8.66 28.89
C ALA A 280 2.89 9.15 30.34
N ALA A 281 2.86 8.22 31.31
CA ALA A 281 3.06 8.50 32.74
C ALA A 281 4.53 8.61 33.15
N GLY A 282 5.47 8.42 32.22
CA GLY A 282 6.92 8.44 32.49
C GLY A 282 7.42 7.19 33.22
N VAL A 283 6.68 6.08 33.16
CA VAL A 283 7.10 4.78 33.67
C VAL A 283 8.08 4.16 32.67
N SER A 284 9.19 3.61 33.17
CA SER A 284 10.15 2.90 32.34
C SER A 284 9.58 1.55 31.89
N LEU A 285 9.80 1.23 30.62
CA LEU A 285 9.44 0.01 29.92
C LEU A 285 10.68 -0.83 29.60
N ALA A 286 11.81 -0.62 30.29
CA ALA A 286 13.05 -1.37 30.10
C ALA A 286 12.89 -2.88 30.33
N ASP A 287 11.89 -3.29 31.12
CA ASP A 287 11.56 -4.71 31.38
C ASP A 287 10.77 -5.37 30.25
N ALA A 288 10.36 -4.61 29.22
CA ALA A 288 9.71 -5.19 28.04
C ALA A 288 10.67 -6.14 27.32
N ASN A 289 10.20 -7.36 27.03
CA ASN A 289 11.03 -8.37 26.40
C ASN A 289 11.44 -7.95 24.97
N PRO A 290 12.74 -7.73 24.67
CA PRO A 290 13.20 -7.27 23.36
C PRO A 290 13.02 -8.31 22.25
N TYR A 291 12.87 -9.60 22.61
CA TYR A 291 12.58 -10.68 21.66
C TYR A 291 11.09 -11.03 21.60
N GLN A 292 10.22 -10.28 22.30
CA GLN A 292 8.79 -10.39 22.07
C GLN A 292 8.52 -10.08 20.60
N THR A 293 7.63 -10.86 20.00
CA THR A 293 7.32 -10.75 18.59
C THR A 293 5.94 -11.31 18.32
N ARG A 294 5.40 -10.94 17.17
CA ARG A 294 4.13 -11.39 16.62
C ARG A 294 4.28 -11.53 15.11
N ALA A 295 3.34 -12.24 14.49
CA ALA A 295 3.36 -12.43 13.05
C ALA A 295 3.20 -11.07 12.34
N ILE A 296 3.94 -10.85 11.26
CA ILE A 296 3.64 -9.73 10.35
C ILE A 296 2.34 -10.07 9.63
N THR A 297 1.37 -9.14 9.66
CA THR A 297 0.03 -9.37 9.14
C THR A 297 -0.29 -8.46 7.95
N ASP A 298 -1.45 -8.71 7.34
CA ASP A 298 -2.03 -7.88 6.28
C ASP A 298 -2.56 -6.52 6.78
N PHE A 299 -2.24 -6.09 8.00
CA PHE A 299 -2.56 -4.75 8.52
C PHE A 299 -2.21 -3.66 7.51
N TYR A 300 -3.15 -2.75 7.27
CA TYR A 300 -2.97 -1.63 6.37
C TYR A 300 -3.63 -0.38 6.91
N THR A 301 -2.91 0.74 6.94
CA THR A 301 -3.42 1.97 7.58
C THR A 301 -4.62 2.56 6.86
N TYR A 302 -4.73 2.36 5.55
CA TYR A 302 -5.88 2.90 4.82
C TYR A 302 -7.20 2.33 5.34
N ASP A 303 -7.17 1.12 5.90
CA ASP A 303 -8.34 0.44 6.46
C ASP A 303 -8.39 0.56 7.99
N SER A 304 -7.38 1.15 8.64
CA SER A 304 -7.32 1.30 10.11
C SER A 304 -8.03 2.55 10.64
N TYR A 305 -9.04 3.05 9.92
CA TYR A 305 -9.83 4.21 10.33
C TYR A 305 -10.70 3.91 11.55
N ILE A 306 -10.94 4.95 12.35
CA ILE A 306 -11.84 4.93 13.50
C ILE A 306 -13.04 5.81 13.17
N GLN A 307 -14.24 5.27 13.27
CA GLN A 307 -15.46 6.00 12.91
C GLN A 307 -16.35 6.21 14.12
N ALA A 308 -16.98 7.37 14.19
CA ALA A 308 -18.05 7.68 15.14
C ALA A 308 -19.35 7.97 14.39
N PRO A 309 -20.53 7.76 15.01
CA PRO A 309 -21.78 8.16 14.40
C PRO A 309 -21.79 9.67 14.15
N PHE A 310 -22.33 10.09 13.01
CA PHE A 310 -22.32 11.50 12.61
C PHE A 310 -22.93 12.43 13.66
N SER A 311 -24.01 12.01 14.31
CA SER A 311 -24.68 12.78 15.37
C SER A 311 -23.82 13.00 16.61
N TYR A 312 -22.77 12.21 16.82
CA TYR A 312 -21.82 12.41 17.92
C TYR A 312 -20.82 13.51 17.60
N VAL A 313 -20.54 13.76 16.31
CA VAL A 313 -19.56 14.77 15.85
C VAL A 313 -20.26 16.08 15.47
N PHE A 314 -21.41 16.03 14.79
CA PHE A 314 -22.13 17.20 14.28
C PHE A 314 -23.55 17.32 14.83
N ALA A 315 -24.03 18.55 15.00
CA ALA A 315 -25.33 18.84 15.62
C ALA A 315 -26.52 18.77 14.64
N ASN A 316 -26.31 19.00 13.34
CA ASN A 316 -27.38 19.06 12.34
C ASN A 316 -27.52 17.73 11.57
N ALA A 317 -28.40 16.84 12.03
CA ALA A 317 -28.74 15.59 11.33
C ALA A 317 -29.77 15.76 10.18
N GLY A 318 -30.03 17.00 9.73
CA GLY A 318 -31.12 17.32 8.80
C GLY A 318 -30.71 17.44 7.34
N SER A 319 -31.12 16.47 6.52
CA SER A 319 -31.36 16.52 5.06
C SER A 319 -30.92 17.80 4.32
N GLY A 320 -29.67 17.83 3.85
CA GLY A 320 -29.14 18.92 3.02
C GLY A 320 -27.66 18.68 2.71
N GLY A 321 -27.39 18.02 1.58
CA GLY A 321 -26.07 17.50 1.22
C GLY A 321 -24.94 18.54 1.27
N ALA A 322 -23.81 18.11 1.83
CA ALA A 322 -22.55 18.80 1.69
C ALA A 322 -22.09 18.73 0.23
N GLN A 323 -22.49 19.71 -0.58
CA GLN A 323 -21.94 19.93 -1.91
C GLN A 323 -21.01 21.14 -1.86
N GLY A 324 -19.71 20.86 -1.68
CA GLY A 324 -18.65 21.86 -1.65
C GLY A 324 -17.28 21.20 -1.52
N SER A 325 -16.21 21.95 -1.79
CA SER A 325 -14.82 21.46 -1.77
C SER A 325 -14.29 21.08 -0.38
N GLY A 326 -15.13 21.13 0.68
CA GLY A 326 -14.88 20.52 1.98
C GLY A 326 -16.15 19.82 2.45
N TYR A 327 -16.07 18.49 2.64
CA TYR A 327 -17.23 17.62 2.93
C TYR A 327 -18.01 18.00 4.22
N PHE A 328 -17.45 18.85 5.07
CA PHE A 328 -18.07 19.33 6.32
C PHE A 328 -18.31 20.86 6.36
N SER A 329 -18.14 21.57 5.24
CA SER A 329 -18.32 23.03 5.21
C SER A 329 -19.77 23.41 5.54
N GLY A 330 -19.96 24.20 6.60
CA GLY A 330 -21.28 24.68 7.03
C GLY A 330 -22.00 23.81 8.07
N LEU A 331 -21.37 22.73 8.55
CA LEU A 331 -21.87 21.96 9.69
C LEU A 331 -21.41 22.57 11.02
N SER A 332 -22.27 22.53 12.04
CA SER A 332 -21.89 22.85 13.41
C SER A 332 -21.53 21.58 14.17
N PHE A 333 -20.45 21.62 14.94
CA PHE A 333 -20.07 20.51 15.82
C PHE A 333 -21.12 20.29 16.91
N ASN A 334 -21.29 19.04 17.31
CA ASN A 334 -22.06 18.69 18.49
C ASN A 334 -21.37 19.32 19.73
N PRO A 335 -22.09 20.01 20.63
CA PRO A 335 -21.49 20.62 21.82
C PRO A 335 -20.73 19.64 22.75
N ARG A 336 -20.99 18.34 22.63
CA ARG A 336 -20.28 17.28 23.38
C ARG A 336 -19.02 16.77 22.68
N TYR A 337 -18.87 17.05 21.38
CA TYR A 337 -17.69 16.65 20.63
C TYR A 337 -16.53 17.58 20.95
N GLN A 338 -15.38 16.99 21.28
CA GLN A 338 -14.14 17.70 21.52
C GLN A 338 -13.14 17.31 20.45
N SER A 339 -12.79 18.27 19.59
CA SER A 339 -11.89 18.06 18.46
C SER A 339 -10.47 17.77 18.95
N GLY A 340 -9.85 16.71 18.43
CA GLY A 340 -8.51 16.27 18.85
C GLY A 340 -8.50 15.32 20.06
N GLU A 341 -9.60 15.20 20.81
CA GLU A 341 -9.72 14.23 21.91
C GLU A 341 -9.89 12.79 21.38
N GLY A 342 -9.52 11.80 22.21
CA GLY A 342 -9.49 10.41 21.80
C GLY A 342 -10.85 9.73 21.58
N PRO A 343 -10.86 8.54 20.96
CA PRO A 343 -12.08 7.79 20.67
C PRO A 343 -12.94 7.44 21.89
N GLU A 344 -12.37 7.46 23.09
CA GLU A 344 -13.03 7.26 24.37
C GLU A 344 -14.16 8.28 24.61
N GLN A 345 -14.09 9.48 24.03
CA GLN A 345 -15.13 10.51 24.14
C GLN A 345 -16.50 10.04 23.62
N PHE A 346 -16.50 9.02 22.74
CA PHE A 346 -17.71 8.48 22.13
C PHE A 346 -18.36 7.35 22.95
N GLY A 347 -17.82 7.01 24.13
CA GLY A 347 -18.44 6.04 25.05
C GLY A 347 -18.65 4.65 24.44
N GLY A 348 -17.71 4.19 23.61
CA GLY A 348 -17.79 2.89 22.92
C GLY A 348 -18.65 2.87 21.66
N ALA A 349 -19.16 4.01 21.20
CA ALA A 349 -19.93 4.10 19.95
C ALA A 349 -19.05 4.06 18.69
N THR A 350 -17.73 3.89 18.82
CA THR A 350 -16.80 3.86 17.68
C THR A 350 -16.70 2.49 17.04
N THR A 351 -16.49 2.46 15.73
CA THR A 351 -16.08 1.27 14.98
C THR A 351 -14.64 1.44 14.49
N TRP A 352 -13.95 0.31 14.33
CA TRP A 352 -12.51 0.26 14.09
C TRP A 352 -12.21 -0.64 12.90
N GLY A 353 -11.29 -0.24 12.04
CA GLY A 353 -10.73 -1.14 11.03
C GLY A 353 -11.70 -1.53 9.91
N GLY A 354 -12.78 -0.76 9.69
CA GLY A 354 -13.88 -1.12 8.80
C GLY A 354 -14.71 -2.34 9.23
N MET A 355 -14.38 -2.95 10.38
CA MET A 355 -15.11 -4.06 10.97
C MET A 355 -16.20 -3.49 11.89
N ASP A 356 -17.47 -3.74 11.57
CA ASP A 356 -18.63 -3.24 12.34
C ASP A 356 -18.80 -3.98 13.69
N SER A 357 -17.70 -4.27 14.40
CA SER A 357 -17.64 -5.09 15.62
C SER A 357 -17.45 -4.29 16.91
N GLY A 358 -17.01 -3.02 16.82
CA GLY A 358 -16.79 -2.14 17.98
C GLY A 358 -15.61 -2.53 18.88
N ASP A 359 -14.86 -3.58 18.54
CA ASP A 359 -13.67 -4.01 19.28
C ASP A 359 -12.45 -3.20 18.80
N GLN A 360 -11.92 -2.36 19.69
CA GLN A 360 -10.83 -1.44 19.42
C GLN A 360 -9.55 -2.15 18.99
N GLN A 361 -9.32 -3.36 19.50
CA GLN A 361 -8.09 -4.09 19.24
C GLN A 361 -8.05 -4.67 17.82
N LEU A 362 -9.21 -4.92 17.21
CA LEU A 362 -9.28 -5.43 15.85
C LEU A 362 -8.68 -4.48 14.83
N GLY A 363 -8.72 -3.17 15.09
CA GLY A 363 -8.11 -2.17 14.20
C GLY A 363 -6.59 -2.13 14.26
N ARG A 364 -5.94 -2.74 15.27
CA ARG A 364 -4.50 -2.63 15.50
C ARG A 364 -3.65 -3.62 14.74
N ASP A 365 -4.26 -4.67 14.22
CA ASP A 365 -3.55 -5.72 13.50
C ASP A 365 -4.37 -6.28 12.35
N GLY A 366 -3.72 -7.03 11.47
CA GLY A 366 -4.35 -7.76 10.39
C GLY A 366 -4.93 -9.09 10.86
N MET A 367 -5.51 -9.82 9.91
CA MET A 367 -6.17 -11.11 10.14
C MET A 367 -5.41 -12.27 9.49
N HIS A 368 -4.49 -11.94 8.57
CA HIS A 368 -3.77 -12.90 7.76
C HIS A 368 -2.28 -12.67 7.93
N TRP A 369 -1.51 -13.74 8.13
CA TRP A 369 -0.06 -13.69 8.16
C TRP A 369 0.49 -13.40 6.75
N VAL A 370 1.52 -12.57 6.66
CA VAL A 370 2.21 -12.23 5.43
C VAL A 370 3.70 -12.55 5.60
N GLY A 371 4.17 -13.54 4.84
CA GLY A 371 5.58 -13.93 4.80
C GLY A 371 6.40 -13.27 3.68
N ASP A 372 5.71 -12.66 2.71
CA ASP A 372 6.34 -11.94 1.59
C ASP A 372 6.83 -10.58 2.05
N LEU A 373 8.15 -10.46 2.18
CA LEU A 373 8.78 -9.31 2.82
C LEU A 373 9.84 -8.67 1.92
N ILE A 374 10.07 -7.39 2.21
CA ILE A 374 11.14 -6.60 1.63
C ILE A 374 11.87 -5.91 2.79
N ALA A 375 13.18 -6.07 2.87
CA ALA A 375 14.04 -5.36 3.81
C ALA A 375 14.84 -4.28 3.09
N GLY A 376 14.84 -3.07 3.64
CA GLY A 376 15.67 -1.94 3.19
C GLY A 376 16.65 -1.53 4.29
N LEU A 377 17.86 -1.13 3.91
CA LEU A 377 18.86 -0.61 4.84
C LEU A 377 19.91 0.26 4.15
N ASP A 378 20.48 1.19 4.90
CA ASP A 378 21.77 1.81 4.61
C ASP A 378 22.85 1.11 5.42
N ILE A 379 23.85 0.54 4.75
CA ILE A 379 24.98 -0.09 5.41
C ILE A 379 26.29 0.56 5.01
N GLU A 380 27.18 0.76 5.99
CA GLU A 380 28.54 1.23 5.85
C GLU A 380 29.47 0.23 6.55
N THR A 381 30.50 -0.23 5.83
CA THR A 381 31.45 -1.24 6.34
C THR A 381 32.87 -0.68 6.34
N THR A 382 33.74 -1.18 7.23
CA THR A 382 35.18 -0.87 7.19
C THR A 382 35.90 -1.72 6.14
N SER A 383 37.13 -1.35 5.77
CA SER A 383 37.90 -2.01 4.71
C SER A 383 38.35 -3.44 5.03
N ASP A 384 38.27 -3.85 6.28
CA ASP A 384 38.55 -5.21 6.78
C ASP A 384 37.28 -6.08 6.90
N ALA A 385 36.10 -5.55 6.53
CA ALA A 385 34.88 -6.32 6.42
C ALA A 385 35.01 -7.39 5.33
N LYS A 386 34.57 -8.61 5.63
CA LYS A 386 34.74 -9.77 4.76
C LYS A 386 33.42 -10.19 4.12
N GLU A 387 32.32 -10.07 4.86
CA GLU A 387 31.04 -10.63 4.44
C GLU A 387 29.86 -9.86 5.02
N LEU A 388 28.81 -9.73 4.21
CA LEU A 388 27.47 -9.27 4.60
C LEU A 388 26.45 -10.33 4.19
N VAL A 389 25.53 -10.68 5.08
CA VAL A 389 24.41 -11.59 4.79
C VAL A 389 23.11 -10.85 5.06
N LEU A 390 22.19 -10.91 4.11
CA LEU A 390 20.79 -10.52 4.28
C LEU A 390 19.93 -11.78 4.26
N GLU A 391 18.96 -11.88 5.16
CA GLU A 391 18.06 -13.02 5.29
C GLU A 391 16.61 -12.55 5.43
N LEU A 392 15.73 -13.20 4.66
CA LEU A 392 14.29 -13.14 4.82
C LEU A 392 13.76 -14.54 5.10
N VAL A 393 12.82 -14.68 6.04
CA VAL A 393 12.21 -15.97 6.41
C VAL A 393 10.73 -15.96 6.06
N GLU A 394 10.29 -17.06 5.44
CA GLU A 394 8.90 -17.27 5.07
C GLU A 394 8.51 -18.75 5.27
N ALA A 395 7.61 -19.00 6.23
CA ALA A 395 7.19 -20.33 6.65
C ALA A 395 8.37 -21.25 7.01
N GLY A 396 9.33 -20.71 7.75
CA GLY A 396 10.56 -21.41 8.15
C GLY A 396 11.61 -21.58 7.05
N VAL A 397 11.34 -21.15 5.81
CA VAL A 397 12.31 -21.18 4.71
C VAL A 397 13.12 -19.89 4.73
N ARG A 398 14.45 -20.02 4.70
CA ARG A 398 15.39 -18.88 4.72
C ARG A 398 15.85 -18.57 3.30
N HIS A 399 15.60 -17.34 2.89
CA HIS A 399 16.04 -16.76 1.62
C HIS A 399 17.21 -15.82 1.92
N GLN A 400 18.41 -16.13 1.44
CA GLN A 400 19.61 -15.39 1.77
C GLN A 400 20.27 -14.78 0.54
N CYS A 401 20.80 -13.57 0.72
CA CYS A 401 21.79 -12.97 -0.17
C CYS A 401 23.09 -12.76 0.61
N ARG A 402 24.18 -13.36 0.14
CA ARG A 402 25.51 -13.28 0.74
C ARG A 402 26.43 -12.47 -0.15
N PHE A 403 26.99 -11.40 0.39
CA PHE A 403 28.02 -10.60 -0.26
C PHE A 403 29.39 -11.02 0.27
N ASP A 404 30.29 -11.38 -0.64
CA ASP A 404 31.72 -11.35 -0.39
C ASP A 404 32.22 -9.91 -0.59
N LEU A 405 32.47 -9.22 0.52
CA LEU A 405 32.85 -7.81 0.51
C LEU A 405 34.28 -7.59 -0.02
N THR A 406 35.08 -8.65 -0.14
CA THR A 406 36.44 -8.57 -0.68
C THR A 406 36.45 -8.57 -2.21
N SER A 407 35.55 -9.33 -2.84
CA SER A 407 35.41 -9.40 -4.28
C SER A 407 34.31 -8.49 -4.84
N GLY A 408 33.28 -8.18 -4.03
CA GLY A 408 32.05 -7.53 -4.46
C GLY A 408 31.01 -8.49 -5.06
N SER A 409 31.26 -9.81 -4.99
CA SER A 409 30.33 -10.83 -5.47
C SER A 409 29.16 -11.00 -4.51
N ALA A 410 27.94 -11.12 -5.03
CA ALA A 410 26.75 -11.53 -4.30
C ALA A 410 26.30 -12.92 -4.77
N SER A 411 25.84 -13.76 -3.86
CA SER A 411 25.22 -15.06 -4.16
C SER A 411 23.92 -15.26 -3.41
N LEU A 412 22.98 -15.95 -4.06
CA LEU A 412 21.67 -16.26 -3.48
C LEU A 412 21.60 -17.72 -3.01
N SER A 413 20.79 -17.98 -1.99
CA SER A 413 20.47 -19.34 -1.56
C SER A 413 19.10 -19.41 -0.88
N ILE A 414 18.43 -20.55 -1.03
CA ILE A 414 17.19 -20.90 -0.33
C ILE A 414 17.51 -22.10 0.56
N ILE A 415 17.12 -22.03 1.83
CA ILE A 415 17.36 -23.09 2.81
C ILE A 415 16.02 -23.43 3.46
N ASP A 416 15.55 -24.65 3.29
CA ASP A 416 14.28 -25.08 3.88
C ASP A 416 14.31 -25.14 5.41
N PHE A 417 13.17 -25.50 6.00
CA PHE A 417 13.01 -25.62 7.45
C PHE A 417 13.92 -26.69 8.07
N GLU A 418 14.24 -27.77 7.35
CA GLU A 418 15.17 -28.81 7.81
C GLU A 418 16.65 -28.44 7.62
N GLY A 419 16.94 -27.31 6.99
CA GLY A 419 18.29 -26.84 6.73
C GLY A 419 18.88 -27.32 5.40
N ASN A 420 18.09 -27.92 4.51
CA ASN A 420 18.57 -28.36 3.21
C ASN A 420 18.54 -27.21 2.20
N PRO A 421 19.59 -27.09 1.35
CA PRO A 421 19.60 -26.12 0.26
C PRO A 421 18.57 -26.49 -0.82
N GLN A 422 17.81 -25.49 -1.25
CA GLN A 422 16.81 -25.60 -2.31
C GLN A 422 17.29 -24.92 -3.60
N ARG A 423 16.60 -25.22 -4.70
CA ARG A 423 17.02 -24.83 -6.05
C ARG A 423 16.16 -23.70 -6.59
N PHE A 424 16.81 -22.84 -7.37
CA PHE A 424 16.14 -21.87 -8.23
C PHE A 424 15.73 -22.53 -9.55
N ASP A 425 14.82 -21.88 -10.27
CA ASP A 425 14.40 -22.27 -11.61
C ASP A 425 15.60 -22.23 -12.59
N THR A 426 15.56 -23.07 -13.62
CA THR A 426 16.58 -23.10 -14.68
C THR A 426 16.15 -22.28 -15.89
N ALA A 427 17.12 -21.73 -16.61
CA ALA A 427 16.86 -21.05 -17.88
C ALA A 427 16.45 -22.04 -19.00
N GLU A 428 16.98 -23.27 -18.98
CA GLU A 428 16.62 -24.35 -19.90
C GLU A 428 16.37 -25.67 -19.13
N GLU A 429 15.48 -26.54 -19.63
CA GLU A 429 15.22 -27.86 -19.02
C GLU A 429 16.46 -28.79 -19.02
N SER A 430 17.42 -28.55 -19.93
CA SER A 430 18.68 -29.29 -20.02
C SER A 430 19.78 -28.78 -19.07
N ASP A 431 19.62 -27.59 -18.50
CA ASP A 431 20.59 -27.03 -17.57
C ASP A 431 20.49 -27.73 -16.22
N LYS A 432 21.66 -28.02 -15.63
CA LYS A 432 21.70 -28.43 -14.23
C LYS A 432 21.27 -27.24 -13.39
N ALA A 433 20.18 -27.37 -12.64
CA ALA A 433 19.70 -26.38 -11.66
C ALA A 433 20.86 -25.71 -10.91
N ASN A 434 20.99 -24.39 -11.07
CA ASN A 434 21.95 -23.60 -10.33
C ASN A 434 21.39 -23.43 -8.90
N ALA A 435 22.08 -24.03 -7.93
CA ALA A 435 21.69 -23.92 -6.52
C ALA A 435 22.08 -22.56 -5.91
N SER A 436 22.85 -21.73 -6.62
CA SER A 436 23.29 -20.42 -6.12
C SER A 436 23.58 -19.43 -7.26
N PRO A 437 22.55 -18.71 -7.75
CA PRO A 437 22.73 -17.58 -8.65
C PRO A 437 23.72 -16.56 -8.10
N THR A 438 24.61 -16.03 -8.94
CA THR A 438 25.64 -15.06 -8.55
C THR A 438 25.61 -13.78 -9.40
N ALA A 439 26.10 -12.68 -8.81
CA ALA A 439 26.21 -11.39 -9.49
C ALA A 439 27.41 -10.59 -8.96
N MET A 440 28.02 -9.78 -9.82
CA MET A 440 28.97 -8.75 -9.37
C MET A 440 28.22 -7.49 -8.97
N THR A 441 28.57 -6.93 -7.81
CA THR A 441 27.92 -5.73 -7.26
C THR A 441 28.96 -4.66 -6.88
N SER A 442 28.49 -3.44 -6.62
CA SER A 442 29.33 -2.38 -6.07
C SER A 442 29.58 -2.52 -4.55
N VAL A 443 28.87 -3.43 -3.87
CA VAL A 443 28.93 -3.58 -2.42
C VAL A 443 30.24 -4.26 -2.02
N GLN A 444 31.20 -3.45 -1.57
CA GLN A 444 32.55 -3.91 -1.18
C GLN A 444 32.95 -3.35 0.19
N ALA A 445 33.98 -3.91 0.81
CA ALA A 445 34.50 -3.44 2.08
C ALA A 445 34.92 -1.96 2.00
N GLY A 446 34.64 -1.16 3.03
CA GLY A 446 35.00 0.27 3.04
C GLY A 446 34.03 1.19 2.28
N SER A 447 32.86 0.69 1.88
CA SER A 447 31.85 1.44 1.12
C SER A 447 30.55 1.62 1.92
N ARG A 448 29.70 2.55 1.44
CA ARG A 448 28.33 2.75 1.92
C ARG A 448 27.35 2.56 0.78
N HIS A 449 26.28 1.80 1.02
CA HIS A 449 25.24 1.52 0.03
C HIS A 449 23.85 1.55 0.64
N HIS A 450 22.87 1.91 -0.19
CA HIS A 450 21.47 1.62 0.08
C HIS A 450 21.11 0.27 -0.55
N ILE A 451 20.63 -0.68 0.24
CA ILE A 451 20.28 -2.02 -0.22
C ILE A 451 18.81 -2.30 0.06
N ARG A 452 18.11 -2.87 -0.93
CA ARG A 452 16.82 -3.54 -0.70
C ARG A 452 16.90 -5.00 -1.12
N PHE A 453 16.30 -5.87 -0.32
CA PHE A 453 16.27 -7.31 -0.54
C PHE A 453 14.85 -7.82 -0.34
N SER A 454 14.33 -8.63 -1.25
CA SER A 454 12.94 -9.08 -1.26
C SER A 454 12.85 -10.57 -1.52
N ASN A 455 11.89 -11.20 -0.87
CA ASN A 455 11.36 -12.53 -1.16
C ASN A 455 9.85 -12.38 -1.33
N CYS A 456 9.38 -12.06 -2.54
CA CYS A 456 7.96 -11.92 -2.83
C CYS A 456 7.61 -12.67 -4.11
N ASP A 457 6.41 -13.26 -4.17
CA ASP A 457 5.91 -14.03 -5.32
C ASP A 457 6.88 -15.13 -5.81
N ASP A 458 7.45 -15.93 -4.89
CA ASP A 458 8.49 -16.94 -5.18
C ASP A 458 9.65 -16.38 -6.04
N GLN A 459 10.11 -15.17 -5.73
CA GLN A 459 11.24 -14.53 -6.39
C GLN A 459 12.09 -13.73 -5.41
N ILE A 460 13.41 -13.96 -5.50
CA ILE A 460 14.39 -13.12 -4.83
C ILE A 460 14.74 -11.93 -5.73
N LEU A 461 14.59 -10.72 -5.20
CA LEU A 461 15.04 -9.48 -5.85
C LEU A 461 16.02 -8.72 -4.95
N LEU A 462 17.05 -8.14 -5.57
CA LEU A 462 18.06 -7.34 -4.91
C LEU A 462 18.19 -5.98 -5.62
N TRP A 463 18.17 -4.90 -4.85
CA TRP A 463 18.50 -3.56 -5.31
C TRP A 463 19.73 -3.04 -4.57
N VAL A 464 20.66 -2.45 -5.31
CA VAL A 464 21.81 -1.71 -4.76
C VAL A 464 21.78 -0.32 -5.35
N ASP A 465 21.72 0.69 -4.48
CA ASP A 465 21.62 2.12 -4.84
C ASP A 465 20.50 2.37 -5.87
N GLU A 466 19.30 1.89 -5.55
CA GLU A 466 18.06 1.99 -6.35
C GLU A 466 18.04 1.17 -7.66
N LYS A 467 19.11 0.42 -7.99
CA LYS A 467 19.18 -0.40 -9.21
C LYS A 467 18.99 -1.87 -8.91
N VAL A 468 18.10 -2.52 -9.66
CA VAL A 468 17.93 -3.99 -9.61
C VAL A 468 19.21 -4.66 -10.07
N VAL A 469 19.73 -5.59 -9.27
CA VAL A 469 20.89 -6.43 -9.61
C VAL A 469 20.43 -7.56 -10.53
N THR A 470 21.18 -7.79 -11.61
CA THR A 470 20.94 -8.91 -12.52
C THR A 470 21.92 -10.04 -12.18
N PHE A 471 21.38 -11.23 -11.92
CA PHE A 471 22.15 -12.44 -11.62
C PHE A 471 22.43 -13.25 -12.90
N ASP A 472 23.41 -14.15 -12.82
CA ASP A 472 23.82 -15.06 -13.89
C ASP A 472 22.82 -16.20 -14.19
N ALA A 473 21.80 -16.35 -13.35
CA ALA A 473 20.74 -17.34 -13.45
C ALA A 473 19.41 -16.76 -12.92
N PRO A 474 18.26 -17.40 -13.22
CA PRO A 474 16.98 -17.01 -12.65
C PRO A 474 17.03 -16.96 -11.12
N THR A 475 16.34 -15.97 -10.54
CA THR A 475 16.19 -15.80 -9.09
C THR A 475 14.79 -16.20 -8.61
N THR A 476 14.03 -16.85 -9.48
CA THR A 476 12.70 -17.40 -9.22
C THR A 476 12.79 -18.83 -8.76
N PHE A 477 11.78 -19.29 -8.06
CA PHE A 477 11.66 -20.66 -7.59
C PHE A 477 10.18 -21.06 -7.50
N GLN A 478 9.90 -22.27 -7.02
CA GLN A 478 8.54 -22.71 -6.71
C GLN A 478 8.49 -23.23 -5.28
N ALA A 479 7.93 -22.47 -4.35
CA ALA A 479 7.88 -22.85 -2.93
C ALA A 479 7.21 -24.23 -2.75
N GLY A 480 6.14 -24.49 -3.51
CA GLY A 480 5.43 -25.78 -3.51
C GLY A 480 6.28 -27.02 -3.87
N SER A 481 7.48 -26.85 -4.42
CA SER A 481 8.39 -27.96 -4.75
C SER A 481 9.14 -28.51 -3.54
N PHE A 482 9.31 -27.70 -2.49
CA PHE A 482 10.04 -28.07 -1.26
C PHE A 482 9.26 -27.75 0.02
N ARG A 483 8.15 -27.02 -0.07
CA ARG A 483 7.24 -26.72 1.04
C ARG A 483 5.83 -27.20 0.69
N LYS A 484 5.24 -28.04 1.53
CA LYS A 484 3.83 -28.43 1.35
C LYS A 484 2.91 -27.28 1.74
N ILE A 485 1.75 -27.22 1.12
CA ILE A 485 0.72 -26.24 1.45
C ILE A 485 0.28 -26.28 2.93
N SER A 486 0.29 -27.47 3.55
CA SER A 486 0.01 -27.65 4.99
C SER A 486 1.10 -27.08 5.89
N ASP A 487 2.29 -26.86 5.34
CA ASP A 487 3.45 -26.34 6.05
C ASP A 487 3.66 -24.84 5.85
N ASP A 488 2.91 -24.24 4.92
CA ASP A 488 2.85 -22.81 4.68
C ASP A 488 2.18 -22.12 5.87
N ARG A 489 2.96 -21.67 6.84
CA ARG A 489 2.51 -21.00 8.07
C ARG A 489 3.75 -20.52 8.82
N PRO A 490 3.63 -19.49 9.69
CA PRO A 490 4.79 -19.03 10.44
C PRO A 490 5.32 -20.13 11.36
N ARG A 491 6.65 -20.21 11.47
CA ARG A 491 7.41 -21.17 12.27
C ARG A 491 8.31 -20.45 13.25
N ILE A 492 8.61 -21.14 14.35
CA ILE A 492 9.59 -20.71 15.35
C ILE A 492 10.32 -21.94 15.88
N THR A 493 11.62 -21.82 16.14
CA THR A 493 12.40 -22.82 16.86
C THR A 493 13.31 -22.12 17.88
N LEU A 494 13.82 -22.88 18.85
CA LEU A 494 14.79 -22.33 19.79
C LEU A 494 16.14 -22.01 19.11
N ALA A 495 16.60 -22.89 18.21
CA ALA A 495 17.87 -22.72 17.51
C ALA A 495 17.86 -21.49 16.57
N HIS A 496 16.71 -21.19 15.96
CA HIS A 496 16.54 -20.07 15.05
C HIS A 496 15.13 -19.48 15.17
N PRO A 497 14.98 -18.15 15.35
CA PRO A 497 13.66 -17.53 15.58
C PRO A 497 12.73 -17.61 14.36
N LEU A 498 13.28 -17.82 13.16
CA LEU A 498 12.53 -18.02 11.91
C LEU A 498 11.50 -16.89 11.70
N ASP A 499 10.21 -17.20 11.47
CA ASP A 499 9.17 -16.19 11.21
C ASP A 499 8.88 -15.29 12.43
N ALA A 500 9.36 -15.67 13.62
CA ALA A 500 9.34 -14.82 14.81
C ALA A 500 10.36 -13.67 14.71
N SER A 501 11.40 -13.82 13.88
CA SER A 501 12.30 -12.74 13.51
C SER A 501 12.69 -12.87 12.03
N PRO A 502 11.78 -12.46 11.13
CA PRO A 502 11.83 -12.86 9.72
C PRO A 502 12.82 -12.06 8.89
N VAL A 503 13.47 -11.03 9.46
CA VAL A 503 14.51 -10.24 8.79
C VAL A 503 15.80 -10.30 9.58
N GLY A 504 16.88 -10.75 8.94
CA GLY A 504 18.20 -10.88 9.54
C GLY A 504 19.29 -10.20 8.70
N ILE A 505 20.23 -9.56 9.38
CA ILE A 505 21.42 -8.96 8.77
C ILE A 505 22.63 -9.44 9.56
N ALA A 506 23.65 -9.97 8.89
CA ALA A 506 24.89 -10.38 9.53
C ALA A 506 26.10 -9.74 8.86
N VAL A 507 27.08 -9.36 9.68
CA VAL A 507 28.40 -8.92 9.20
C VAL A 507 29.49 -9.76 9.84
N ARG A 508 30.54 -10.07 9.08
CA ARG A 508 31.75 -10.75 9.55
C ARG A 508 33.01 -10.02 9.09
N GLY A 509 34.05 -10.06 9.92
CA GLY A 509 35.37 -9.48 9.71
C GLY A 509 35.52 -8.12 10.37
N GLY A 510 34.98 -7.08 9.74
CA GLY A 510 35.21 -5.67 10.08
C GLY A 510 34.08 -5.04 10.89
N SER A 511 34.27 -3.78 11.27
CA SER A 511 33.23 -3.00 11.92
C SER A 511 32.20 -2.53 10.89
N SER A 512 30.95 -2.31 11.31
CA SER A 512 29.91 -1.84 10.41
C SER A 512 28.88 -1.00 11.13
N THR A 513 28.24 -0.12 10.36
CA THR A 513 27.17 0.75 10.80
C THR A 513 25.98 0.61 9.88
N ILE A 514 24.80 0.50 10.46
CA ILE A 514 23.52 0.39 9.74
C ILE A 514 22.58 1.51 10.20
N ARG A 515 21.87 2.11 9.24
CA ARG A 515 20.83 3.14 9.40
C ARG A 515 19.66 2.87 8.45
N HIS A 516 18.58 3.65 8.56
CA HIS A 516 17.47 3.64 7.61
C HIS A 516 16.91 2.22 7.35
N LEU A 517 16.76 1.45 8.44
CA LEU A 517 16.23 0.10 8.42
C LEU A 517 14.73 0.14 8.20
N GLN A 518 14.28 -0.52 7.15
CA GLN A 518 12.88 -0.58 6.77
C GLN A 518 12.45 -2.02 6.52
N VAL A 519 11.26 -2.37 7.00
CA VAL A 519 10.57 -3.62 6.68
C VAL A 519 9.28 -3.25 5.99
N LEU A 520 9.12 -3.75 4.77
CA LEU A 520 7.89 -3.69 3.99
C LEU A 520 7.38 -5.11 3.80
N ARG A 521 6.11 -5.22 3.47
CA ARG A 521 5.50 -6.48 3.05
C ARG A 521 4.87 -6.32 1.68
N ASP A 522 4.71 -7.43 0.98
CA ASP A 522 3.83 -7.48 -0.17
C ASP A 522 2.36 -7.39 0.26
N LYS A 523 1.51 -7.22 -0.73
CA LYS A 523 0.07 -7.23 -0.62
C LYS A 523 -0.46 -8.66 -0.51
N TYR A 524 -1.32 -8.88 0.47
CA TYR A 524 -1.96 -10.17 0.71
C TYR A 524 -3.30 -10.31 -0.03
N TYR A 525 -3.38 -11.13 -1.06
CA TYR A 525 -4.64 -11.39 -1.74
C TYR A 525 -5.48 -12.43 -0.99
N ILE A 526 -6.58 -11.98 -0.38
CA ILE A 526 -7.49 -12.86 0.36
C ILE A 526 -8.38 -13.65 -0.60
N SER A 527 -8.44 -14.98 -0.41
CA SER A 527 -9.21 -15.93 -1.22
C SER A 527 -10.68 -15.94 -0.77
N THR A 528 -11.51 -15.19 -1.48
CA THR A 528 -12.96 -15.11 -1.22
C THR A 528 -13.78 -15.14 -2.49
N GLU A 529 -14.90 -15.86 -2.44
CA GLU A 529 -15.95 -15.88 -3.48
C GLU A 529 -17.19 -15.06 -3.06
N SER A 530 -17.12 -14.32 -1.95
CA SER A 530 -18.27 -13.60 -1.37
C SER A 530 -17.98 -12.12 -1.19
N SER A 531 -18.93 -11.29 -1.65
CA SER A 531 -18.91 -9.84 -1.45
C SER A 531 -19.56 -9.39 -0.13
N ARG A 532 -19.98 -10.31 0.76
CA ARG A 532 -20.66 -9.96 2.01
C ARG A 532 -19.68 -9.26 2.95
N PHE A 533 -19.95 -7.99 3.27
CA PHE A 533 -19.19 -7.08 4.14
C PHE A 533 -18.91 -7.57 5.59
N GLY A 534 -19.28 -8.81 5.96
CA GLY A 534 -19.04 -9.41 7.28
C GLY A 534 -17.60 -9.90 7.54
N GLY A 535 -16.65 -9.39 6.75
CA GLY A 535 -15.21 -9.64 6.79
C GLY A 535 -14.74 -10.61 5.70
N ILE A 536 -13.80 -10.12 4.89
CA ILE A 536 -13.08 -10.91 3.89
C ILE A 536 -12.06 -11.74 4.65
N PHE A 537 -12.28 -13.06 4.73
CA PHE A 537 -11.40 -13.99 5.44
C PHE A 537 -10.92 -15.07 4.51
N ASP A 538 -9.62 -15.36 4.60
CA ASP A 538 -9.01 -16.49 3.91
C ASP A 538 -9.40 -17.82 4.57
N TYR A 539 -9.83 -17.80 5.84
CA TYR A 539 -10.22 -18.99 6.59
C TYR A 539 -11.68 -19.42 6.31
N ASP A 540 -11.87 -20.68 5.97
CA ASP A 540 -13.20 -21.30 5.94
C ASP A 540 -13.76 -21.45 7.35
N ARG A 541 -14.73 -20.59 7.68
CA ARG A 541 -15.32 -20.54 9.03
C ARG A 541 -16.10 -21.80 9.40
N ASN A 542 -16.68 -22.50 8.42
CA ASN A 542 -17.44 -23.72 8.68
C ASN A 542 -16.47 -24.86 9.03
N GLN A 543 -15.43 -25.04 8.21
CA GLN A 543 -14.38 -26.02 8.47
C GLN A 543 -13.65 -25.70 9.77
N LEU A 544 -13.34 -24.43 10.02
CA LEU A 544 -12.70 -23.99 11.26
C LEU A 544 -13.54 -24.33 12.48
N SER A 545 -14.85 -24.05 12.43
CA SER A 545 -15.77 -24.40 13.52
C SER A 545 -15.91 -25.92 13.72
N GLN A 546 -15.75 -26.72 12.66
CA GLN A 546 -15.76 -28.18 12.77
C GLN A 546 -14.48 -28.70 13.43
N LEU A 547 -13.31 -28.15 13.07
CA LEU A 547 -12.01 -28.56 13.61
C LEU A 547 -11.85 -28.20 15.09
N THR A 548 -12.34 -27.03 15.51
CA THR A 548 -12.19 -26.54 16.89
C THR A 548 -13.39 -26.87 17.79
N GLY A 549 -14.48 -27.41 17.22
CA GLY A 549 -15.76 -27.66 17.91
C GLY A 549 -16.56 -26.39 18.27
N ARG A 550 -16.08 -25.19 17.89
CA ARG A 550 -16.75 -23.90 18.12
C ARG A 550 -16.29 -22.85 17.09
N GLY A 551 -17.10 -21.83 16.81
CA GLY A 551 -16.62 -20.72 15.99
C GLY A 551 -15.42 -20.00 16.64
N MET A 552 -14.44 -19.57 15.84
CA MET A 552 -13.42 -18.61 16.29
C MET A 552 -13.85 -17.18 15.94
N SER A 553 -13.63 -16.25 16.88
CA SER A 553 -13.77 -14.82 16.65
C SER A 553 -12.55 -14.25 15.94
N GLN A 554 -12.69 -13.06 15.34
CA GLN A 554 -11.56 -12.36 14.73
C GLN A 554 -10.47 -12.07 15.77
N ARG A 555 -10.87 -11.65 16.97
CA ARG A 555 -9.95 -11.39 18.08
C ARG A 555 -9.10 -12.62 18.44
N GLN A 556 -9.71 -13.80 18.49
CA GLN A 556 -8.97 -15.04 18.76
C GLN A 556 -7.94 -15.38 17.68
N ILE A 557 -8.20 -15.03 16.42
CA ILE A 557 -7.22 -15.21 15.34
C ILE A 557 -6.05 -14.23 15.55
N GLN A 558 -6.33 -12.96 15.86
CA GLN A 558 -5.29 -11.98 16.18
C GLN A 558 -4.46 -12.39 17.40
N ASP A 559 -5.10 -12.93 18.46
CA ASP A 559 -4.39 -13.41 19.65
C ASP A 559 -3.41 -14.55 19.29
N VAL A 560 -3.78 -15.46 18.38
CA VAL A 560 -2.88 -16.49 17.85
C VAL A 560 -1.72 -15.86 17.07
N LEU A 561 -2.00 -14.92 16.17
CA LEU A 561 -0.96 -14.25 15.39
C LEU A 561 -0.02 -13.42 16.28
N ALA A 562 -0.53 -12.93 17.41
CA ALA A 562 0.22 -12.16 18.40
C ALA A 562 1.15 -13.00 19.29
N ASP A 563 1.03 -14.33 19.27
CA ASP A 563 1.75 -15.24 20.16
C ASP A 563 2.36 -16.43 19.37
N PRO A 564 3.68 -16.43 19.14
CA PRO A 564 4.37 -17.50 18.41
C PRO A 564 4.17 -18.90 18.98
N THR A 565 3.88 -19.03 20.29
CA THR A 565 3.67 -20.34 20.92
C THR A 565 2.37 -21.01 20.45
N GLN A 566 1.44 -20.26 19.87
CA GLN A 566 0.15 -20.76 19.39
C GLN A 566 0.17 -21.15 17.92
N TRP A 567 1.15 -20.67 17.13
CA TRP A 567 1.19 -20.84 15.67
C TRP A 567 1.13 -22.31 15.25
N ASP A 568 1.87 -23.21 15.89
CA ASP A 568 1.87 -24.63 15.53
C ASP A 568 0.50 -25.32 15.70
N SER A 569 -0.29 -24.85 16.65
CA SER A 569 -1.57 -25.46 17.03
C SER A 569 -2.80 -24.82 16.37
N PHE A 570 -2.61 -23.74 15.61
CA PHE A 570 -3.73 -23.01 15.04
C PHE A 570 -4.39 -23.79 13.90
N ALA A 571 -5.63 -24.23 14.15
CA ALA A 571 -6.42 -24.97 13.18
C ALA A 571 -6.71 -24.17 11.89
N GLY A 572 -6.67 -22.83 11.94
CA GLY A 572 -6.96 -21.97 10.80
C GLY A 572 -6.03 -22.17 9.61
N TRP A 573 -4.78 -22.62 9.83
CA TRP A 573 -3.86 -22.92 8.74
C TRP A 573 -4.41 -23.98 7.77
N GLN A 574 -5.16 -24.96 8.28
CA GLN A 574 -5.76 -26.04 7.49
C GLN A 574 -7.07 -25.65 6.80
N THR A 575 -7.57 -24.45 7.09
CA THR A 575 -8.84 -23.94 6.57
C THR A 575 -8.65 -22.75 5.64
N ARG A 576 -7.40 -22.35 5.37
CA ARG A 576 -7.15 -21.31 4.38
C ARG A 576 -7.63 -21.78 3.01
N ARG A 577 -8.27 -20.87 2.29
CA ARG A 577 -9.03 -21.16 1.08
C ARG A 577 -8.14 -21.06 -0.15
N GLU A 578 -8.57 -21.79 -1.17
CA GLU A 578 -8.14 -21.63 -2.55
C GLU A 578 -9.38 -21.25 -3.36
N VAL A 579 -9.31 -20.16 -4.12
CA VAL A 579 -10.44 -19.72 -4.96
C VAL A 579 -9.94 -19.50 -6.38
N SER A 580 -10.59 -20.16 -7.34
CA SER A 580 -10.24 -20.09 -8.76
C SER A 580 -11.34 -19.43 -9.59
N PHE A 581 -10.94 -18.68 -10.61
CA PHE A 581 -11.79 -17.94 -11.53
C PHE A 581 -11.38 -18.26 -12.97
N GLU A 582 -12.29 -18.89 -13.72
CA GLU A 582 -12.08 -19.20 -15.14
C GLU A 582 -12.46 -17.99 -16.00
N LEU A 583 -11.54 -17.54 -16.85
CA LEU A 583 -11.71 -16.41 -17.75
C LEU A 583 -11.78 -16.90 -19.20
N GLN A 584 -12.88 -16.57 -19.87
CA GLN A 584 -13.04 -16.86 -21.29
C GLN A 584 -12.30 -15.83 -22.16
N ALA A 585 -12.41 -16.01 -23.48
CA ALA A 585 -12.02 -14.99 -24.43
C ALA A 585 -12.67 -13.64 -24.08
N ASP A 586 -11.89 -12.56 -24.20
CA ASP A 586 -12.31 -11.18 -23.90
C ASP A 586 -12.79 -10.92 -22.46
N GLN A 587 -12.42 -11.77 -21.50
CA GLN A 587 -12.68 -11.56 -20.07
C GLN A 587 -11.38 -11.24 -19.33
N PHE A 588 -11.43 -10.19 -18.52
CA PHE A 588 -10.30 -9.70 -17.73
C PHE A 588 -10.63 -9.73 -16.25
N PHE A 589 -9.66 -9.97 -15.37
CA PHE A 589 -9.87 -10.01 -13.92
C PHE A 589 -9.12 -8.86 -13.22
N PRO A 590 -9.79 -7.75 -12.87
CA PRO A 590 -9.19 -6.69 -12.09
C PRO A 590 -9.15 -7.02 -10.59
N MET A 591 -8.22 -6.41 -9.86
CA MET A 591 -8.17 -6.44 -8.39
C MET A 591 -7.75 -5.07 -7.87
N GLY A 592 -8.26 -4.68 -6.69
CA GLY A 592 -7.86 -3.42 -6.05
C GLY A 592 -6.56 -3.59 -5.29
N ASP A 593 -5.70 -2.57 -5.25
CA ASP A 593 -4.43 -2.56 -4.49
C ASP A 593 -4.63 -2.54 -2.97
N ASN A 594 -5.81 -2.14 -2.50
CA ASN A 594 -6.17 -2.18 -1.10
C ASN A 594 -6.67 -3.58 -0.70
N SER A 595 -5.80 -4.45 -0.19
CA SER A 595 -6.16 -5.85 0.05
C SER A 595 -7.22 -6.12 1.13
N PRO A 596 -7.25 -5.44 2.30
CA PRO A 596 -8.16 -5.83 3.39
C PRO A 596 -9.62 -5.42 3.17
N GLU A 597 -9.90 -4.25 2.56
CA GLU A 597 -11.29 -3.81 2.29
C GLU A 597 -11.73 -3.81 0.82
N SER A 598 -10.84 -3.95 -0.17
CA SER A 598 -11.26 -3.88 -1.58
C SER A 598 -12.03 -5.12 -2.03
N LEU A 599 -13.36 -5.10 -1.89
CA LEU A 599 -14.27 -6.08 -2.49
C LEU A 599 -14.31 -6.01 -4.02
N ASP A 600 -14.09 -4.80 -4.55
CA ASP A 600 -14.28 -4.48 -5.95
C ASP A 600 -13.39 -5.36 -6.87
N ALA A 601 -14.06 -6.09 -7.76
CA ALA A 601 -13.56 -6.98 -8.81
C ALA A 601 -13.22 -8.45 -8.45
N ARG A 602 -13.07 -8.82 -7.18
CA ARG A 602 -12.91 -10.25 -6.78
C ARG A 602 -14.22 -11.04 -6.81
N CYS A 603 -15.31 -10.37 -6.43
CA CYS A 603 -16.65 -10.91 -6.48
C CYS A 603 -17.64 -9.74 -6.56
N TRP A 604 -18.25 -9.52 -7.73
CA TRP A 604 -19.44 -8.67 -7.83
C TRP A 604 -20.67 -9.42 -7.27
N ALA A 605 -20.61 -10.75 -7.26
CA ALA A 605 -21.68 -11.65 -6.81
C ALA A 605 -22.08 -11.40 -5.34
N GLY A 606 -23.35 -11.05 -5.15
CA GLY A 606 -23.92 -10.73 -3.84
C GLY A 606 -24.19 -9.24 -3.62
N THR A 607 -23.61 -8.34 -4.43
CA THR A 607 -24.03 -6.92 -4.45
C THR A 607 -25.49 -6.77 -4.89
N LYS A 608 -25.97 -7.61 -5.82
CA LYS A 608 -27.39 -7.64 -6.22
C LYS A 608 -28.34 -8.19 -5.16
N ALA A 609 -27.87 -9.04 -4.24
CA ALA A 609 -28.70 -9.58 -3.17
C ALA A 609 -29.05 -8.52 -2.10
N GLN A 610 -28.33 -7.40 -2.08
CA GLN A 610 -28.48 -6.33 -1.10
C GLN A 610 -29.14 -5.07 -1.66
N THR A 611 -29.40 -5.00 -2.97
CA THR A 611 -30.00 -3.82 -3.60
C THR A 611 -30.96 -4.23 -4.72
N PRO A 612 -32.25 -3.84 -4.68
CA PRO A 612 -33.16 -4.06 -5.80
C PRO A 612 -32.60 -3.41 -7.07
N MET A 613 -32.79 -4.06 -8.22
CA MET A 613 -32.38 -3.50 -9.52
C MET A 613 -32.90 -2.05 -9.65
N PRO A 614 -32.03 -1.03 -9.75
CA PRO A 614 -32.47 0.35 -9.86
C PRO A 614 -33.28 0.56 -11.15
N ARG A 615 -34.33 1.40 -11.09
CA ARG A 615 -35.26 1.62 -12.22
C ARG A 615 -34.58 2.12 -13.50
N ASP A 616 -33.42 2.75 -13.38
CA ASP A 616 -32.67 3.39 -14.48
C ASP A 616 -31.48 2.54 -14.98
N VAL A 617 -31.36 1.29 -14.53
CA VAL A 617 -30.31 0.35 -14.95
C VAL A 617 -30.88 -0.59 -16.03
N ASN A 618 -30.08 -0.86 -17.06
CA ASN A 618 -30.48 -1.77 -18.14
C ASN A 618 -30.55 -3.22 -17.63
N ARG A 619 -31.66 -3.95 -17.90
CA ARG A 619 -31.84 -5.36 -17.50
C ARG A 619 -30.77 -6.30 -18.04
N ASP A 620 -30.20 -6.01 -19.21
CA ASP A 620 -29.14 -6.83 -19.79
C ASP A 620 -27.77 -6.54 -19.15
N ALA A 621 -27.50 -5.30 -18.73
CA ALA A 621 -26.32 -4.97 -17.93
C ALA A 621 -26.42 -5.58 -16.52
N TRP A 622 -27.62 -5.59 -15.95
CA TRP A 622 -27.89 -6.18 -14.64
C TRP A 622 -27.58 -7.68 -14.58
N LYS A 623 -27.53 -8.43 -15.69
CA LYS A 623 -27.12 -9.84 -15.69
C LYS A 623 -25.64 -9.99 -15.28
N TRP A 624 -24.79 -9.05 -15.67
CA TRP A 624 -23.35 -9.09 -15.46
C TRP A 624 -22.89 -8.53 -14.11
N GLY A 625 -23.79 -8.00 -13.27
CA GLY A 625 -23.40 -7.51 -11.93
C GLY A 625 -23.06 -8.59 -10.89
N ASP A 626 -23.05 -9.89 -11.26
CA ASP A 626 -22.71 -11.02 -10.37
C ASP A 626 -21.56 -11.89 -10.94
N VAL A 627 -20.83 -11.41 -11.94
CA VAL A 627 -19.62 -12.13 -12.41
C VAL A 627 -18.40 -11.71 -11.58
N SER A 628 -17.21 -12.29 -11.83
CA SER A 628 -15.95 -11.82 -11.23
C SER A 628 -14.97 -11.27 -12.27
N TYR A 629 -15.42 -11.05 -13.50
CA TYR A 629 -14.58 -10.53 -14.59
C TYR A 629 -15.17 -9.25 -15.19
N VAL A 630 -14.38 -8.62 -16.04
CA VAL A 630 -14.72 -7.45 -16.84
C VAL A 630 -14.59 -7.82 -18.31
N PRO A 631 -15.69 -7.82 -19.07
CA PRO A 631 -15.66 -7.93 -20.52
C PRO A 631 -14.81 -6.84 -21.19
N ARG A 632 -14.13 -7.18 -22.29
CA ARG A 632 -13.28 -6.26 -23.07
C ARG A 632 -13.97 -4.95 -23.47
N ASP A 633 -15.24 -5.02 -23.88
CA ASP A 633 -16.02 -3.87 -24.35
C ASP A 633 -16.33 -2.85 -23.24
N LEU A 634 -16.12 -3.22 -21.97
CA LEU A 634 -16.23 -2.33 -20.82
C LEU A 634 -14.91 -1.68 -20.43
N LEU A 635 -13.77 -2.07 -21.02
CA LEU A 635 -12.49 -1.40 -20.80
C LEU A 635 -12.52 0.01 -21.41
N VAL A 636 -12.04 0.98 -20.65
CA VAL A 636 -12.00 2.40 -21.06
C VAL A 636 -10.57 2.81 -21.47
N GLY A 637 -9.56 2.41 -20.70
CA GLY A 637 -8.17 2.77 -21.00
C GLY A 637 -7.21 2.51 -19.85
N ARG A 638 -5.93 2.80 -20.09
CA ARG A 638 -4.85 2.64 -19.11
C ARG A 638 -4.67 3.92 -18.31
N ALA A 639 -4.62 3.85 -16.99
CA ALA A 639 -4.24 4.96 -16.14
C ALA A 639 -2.72 5.18 -16.22
N VAL A 640 -2.28 6.40 -16.52
CA VAL A 640 -0.87 6.68 -16.84
C VAL A 640 -0.18 7.56 -15.81
N VAL A 641 -0.88 8.57 -15.29
CA VAL A 641 -0.26 9.56 -14.38
C VAL A 641 -1.25 10.07 -13.36
N VAL A 642 -0.79 10.24 -12.12
CA VAL A 642 -1.44 11.09 -11.11
C VAL A 642 -0.97 12.52 -11.37
N PHE A 643 -1.80 13.32 -12.05
CA PHE A 643 -1.44 14.68 -12.47
C PHE A 643 -1.85 15.74 -11.44
N TRP A 644 -2.83 15.42 -10.59
CA TRP A 644 -3.28 16.33 -9.55
C TRP A 644 -3.65 15.52 -8.30
N PRO A 645 -2.66 15.19 -7.44
CA PRO A 645 -2.94 14.69 -6.12
C PRO A 645 -3.65 15.77 -5.30
N HIS A 646 -4.35 15.39 -4.23
CA HIS A 646 -5.01 16.38 -3.38
C HIS A 646 -3.99 17.43 -2.85
N SER A 647 -4.43 18.67 -2.71
CA SER A 647 -3.61 19.77 -2.19
C SER A 647 -3.38 19.60 -0.69
N TRP A 648 -2.20 19.98 -0.20
CA TRP A 648 -2.04 20.24 1.24
C TRP A 648 -2.97 21.39 1.60
N ASN A 649 -3.68 21.30 2.74
CA ASN A 649 -4.62 22.36 3.09
C ASN A 649 -3.94 23.58 3.75
N SER A 650 -2.61 23.67 3.73
CA SER A 650 -1.85 24.85 4.17
C SER A 650 -0.49 24.95 3.48
N PRO A 651 0.01 26.16 3.10
CA PRO A 651 -0.61 27.49 3.25
C PRO A 651 -1.45 27.95 2.04
N VAL A 652 -1.55 27.15 0.97
CA VAL A 652 -2.30 27.52 -0.25
C VAL A 652 -3.20 26.36 -0.68
N PRO A 653 -4.54 26.47 -0.55
CA PRO A 653 -5.50 25.37 -0.75
C PRO A 653 -5.62 24.87 -2.20
N PHE A 654 -4.82 25.40 -3.13
CA PHE A 654 -4.82 25.05 -4.56
C PHE A 654 -3.47 24.58 -5.07
N THR A 655 -2.44 24.49 -4.21
CA THR A 655 -1.13 24.00 -4.64
C THR A 655 -1.17 22.47 -4.71
N PRO A 656 -0.95 21.86 -5.90
CA PRO A 656 -0.92 20.41 -6.01
C PRO A 656 0.25 19.88 -5.18
N ASN A 657 0.06 18.71 -4.56
CA ASN A 657 1.15 18.02 -3.89
C ASN A 657 2.13 17.46 -4.93
N PHE A 658 3.08 18.27 -5.41
CA PHE A 658 4.03 17.89 -6.46
C PHE A 658 4.82 16.61 -6.12
N LYS A 659 5.09 16.35 -4.84
CA LYS A 659 5.76 15.12 -4.38
C LYS A 659 4.96 13.84 -4.66
N ARG A 660 3.64 13.96 -4.82
CA ARG A 660 2.73 12.84 -5.11
C ARG A 660 2.36 12.73 -6.58
N MET A 661 2.78 13.68 -7.43
CA MET A 661 2.65 13.51 -8.87
C MET A 661 3.60 12.41 -9.32
N LYS A 662 3.07 11.36 -9.94
CA LYS A 662 3.86 10.20 -10.35
C LYS A 662 3.25 9.52 -11.57
N LEU A 663 4.11 8.87 -12.34
CA LEU A 663 3.67 7.85 -13.29
C LEU A 663 3.07 6.68 -12.50
N ILE A 664 1.97 6.15 -13.02
CA ILE A 664 1.31 4.99 -12.44
C ILE A 664 2.09 3.76 -12.91
N ARG A 665 2.48 2.92 -11.94
CA ARG A 665 3.28 1.71 -12.14
C ARG A 665 2.52 0.46 -11.73
#